data_AF-A0A916NYP9-F1
#
_entry.id   AF-A0A916NYP9-F1
#
_cell.length_a   1.000
_cell.length_b   1.000
_cell.length_c   1.000
_cell.angle_alpha   90.00
_cell.angle_beta   90.00
_cell.angle_gamma   90.00
#
_symmetry.space_group_name_H-M   'P 1'
#
loop_
_entity.id
_entity.type
_entity.pdbx_description
1 polymer ?
#
loop_
_entity_poly.entity_id
_entity_poly.type
_entity_poly.pdbx_seq_one_letter_code
_entity_poly.pdbx_strand_id
1 'polypeptide(L)'
;MISWKKSISRWMACFLLLSVLLPALPGGVLPSHAANELANLALNQKVTKSSDCSCGRATEAVDGDQATFWQPLAADRADGTVWIAVDLGASYDVDEVKLDFRTGSVSSYAIQTSTDQSDWHDAIVKNVTGSISGKVVTVNFPAVNTRYARLLVTLSNTNFQLNEIGIYSTNWTPPPAVIDSVYIMNGQGQKLGEYDTTTLSRGASHAFTIGGTMTDGTTADLSAATVSWTSAKADVATVDASGNVIAVNEGAVKITGQATLSNLSKEASVWVDVYDPGTLLVDVGLDHPSMVREIGQPALLNIGDAYPSVRLLPYAGGTALASLVSTPDGQVIQSLPAAALSAGTGKTLSFSGTVPKFGSYEIRLQFQFPGKKPVYDTLYFTAQNPTDVGPDESSIAYTGADGKMMYVPDYRGNRIIDFSNVGYMGGGVKLPDVQARIALEPVAGDADDTARIQAAIDQVSQMPQSAEGFRGAVLLKKGTYRVGGTLYIRASGVVLRGEGQGEDGTILYATGTAKRNILEIQGKAPKLLTDHATKISDLFVPSGAKSFNVEDAAKFKVGDKVKVRRYGNSRWIHEIHMDTIFERDGTVQWTPFNLDFDRVITAVDLTRNRIAIDAPLANSIERRWGGGEVIQYEDPDRIEQIGVENLRVDSAFDPSVTATQSGKTYYSDENHAVSFAIFTNVKNAWMREVTGLHLNHALAHVSRGSKWVTVQDNKSLDMVSVITGGNRYPYKMSGELTLMQRNYAETARHAFVVDSRVQGPNVFLDSQSVNEYATSEPHHRWSVGGLYDNISAEIAIQDRGLLGSGHGWSGANYVTWNTEGGLVSQQPITAQNYAIGHVGAKKKPYLPNADDKRPRNDAYWEHLGSHVSPRSLYLQQLQDRLGTQAVQNIAQTPLGGGAWNVPQLPQNLPLLKGIKINNKQLDGFTPEVFDYTVQLPAGSTSVPSIRPHDMRHDAEIIDASTVYGTSVLIIREKKHPAHSVRYNVRFTVPASSGGAGEPNEPNEPADPGE
;
A
#
# COMPACT_ATOMS: atom_id res chain seq x y z
N MET A 1 33.90 -3.26 -1.54
CA MET A 1 35.03 -3.44 -0.60
C MET A 1 34.50 -4.07 0.69
N ILE A 2 35.01 -5.28 1.00
CA ILE A 2 35.31 -5.88 2.32
C ILE A 2 34.19 -5.88 3.39
N SER A 3 33.84 -6.96 4.10
CA SER A 3 33.96 -8.42 3.98
C SER A 3 33.21 -9.00 5.19
N TRP A 4 32.51 -10.13 5.06
CA TRP A 4 32.72 -11.30 5.92
C TRP A 4 31.98 -12.52 5.32
N LYS A 5 32.75 -13.59 5.12
CA LYS A 5 32.36 -14.88 4.55
C LYS A 5 32.92 -15.99 5.46
N LYS A 6 32.25 -17.14 5.38
CA LYS A 6 32.63 -18.54 5.72
C LYS A 6 31.88 -19.10 6.94
N SER A 7 31.28 -20.28 6.91
CA SER A 7 31.44 -21.43 5.99
C SER A 7 30.21 -22.36 5.95
N ILE A 8 29.87 -22.84 4.75
CA ILE A 8 29.04 -24.03 4.48
C ILE A 8 29.77 -24.91 3.45
N SER A 9 29.55 -26.23 3.58
CA SER A 9 29.73 -27.34 2.64
C SER A 9 31.06 -28.11 2.69
N ARG A 10 30.96 -29.44 2.83
CA ARG A 10 30.93 -30.47 1.77
C ARG A 10 30.57 -31.80 2.45
N TRP A 11 29.88 -32.79 1.86
CA TRP A 11 30.28 -33.61 0.71
C TRP A 11 29.11 -34.49 0.23
N MET A 12 29.17 -34.91 -1.04
CA MET A 12 28.22 -35.81 -1.71
C MET A 12 29.00 -36.82 -2.58
N ALA A 13 28.47 -38.06 -2.66
CA ALA A 13 28.61 -39.10 -3.72
C ALA A 13 29.71 -40.21 -3.69
N CYS A 14 29.22 -41.45 -3.43
CA CYS A 14 29.25 -42.70 -4.23
C CYS A 14 30.49 -43.62 -4.50
N PHE A 15 30.20 -44.93 -4.31
CA PHE A 15 30.56 -46.17 -5.04
C PHE A 15 31.67 -47.18 -4.57
N LEU A 16 31.19 -48.43 -4.33
CA LEU A 16 31.69 -49.81 -4.66
C LEU A 16 33.03 -50.38 -4.13
N LEU A 17 32.95 -51.51 -3.41
CA LEU A 17 33.72 -52.80 -3.54
C LEU A 17 33.41 -53.70 -2.32
N LEU A 18 32.66 -54.81 -2.47
CA LEU A 18 33.08 -56.19 -2.75
C LEU A 18 34.06 -56.84 -1.73
N SER A 19 33.66 -58.04 -1.33
CA SER A 19 34.20 -59.05 -0.41
C SER A 19 35.67 -59.48 -0.58
N VAL A 20 36.26 -60.06 0.47
CA VAL A 20 36.68 -61.49 0.61
C VAL A 20 37.64 -61.67 1.80
N LEU A 21 37.28 -62.55 2.74
CA LEU A 21 38.19 -63.55 3.35
C LEU A 21 37.37 -64.62 4.11
N LEU A 22 37.16 -65.75 3.42
CA LEU A 22 36.93 -67.12 3.94
C LEU A 22 38.28 -67.67 4.51
N PRO A 23 38.38 -68.86 5.14
CA PRO A 23 37.49 -70.04 5.18
C PRO A 23 37.25 -70.55 6.64
N ALA A 24 36.62 -71.67 7.01
CA ALA A 24 36.38 -72.96 6.37
C ALA A 24 35.40 -73.83 7.19
N LEU A 25 34.83 -74.84 6.51
CA LEU A 25 34.40 -76.18 7.00
C LEU A 25 32.98 -76.38 7.61
N PRO A 26 32.44 -77.62 7.49
CA PRO A 26 31.07 -77.83 7.01
C PRO A 26 30.15 -78.56 8.00
N GLY A 27 28.84 -78.54 7.69
CA GLY A 27 27.95 -79.67 7.92
C GLY A 27 27.41 -79.84 9.34
N GLY A 28 26.23 -79.26 9.60
CA GLY A 28 25.40 -79.56 10.76
C GLY A 28 24.06 -78.87 10.66
N VAL A 29 22.99 -79.64 10.52
CA VAL A 29 21.60 -79.21 10.38
C VAL A 29 21.19 -78.33 11.57
N LEU A 30 20.71 -77.12 11.29
CA LEU A 30 19.95 -76.31 12.26
C LEU A 30 18.47 -76.27 11.80
N PRO A 31 17.51 -76.66 12.64
CA PRO A 31 16.09 -76.53 12.32
C PRO A 31 15.68 -75.05 12.30
N SER A 32 15.00 -74.68 11.22
CA SER A 32 14.32 -73.41 11.02
C SER A 32 13.37 -73.09 12.16
N HIS A 33 13.55 -71.94 12.81
CA HIS A 33 12.45 -71.24 13.46
C HIS A 33 12.10 -70.05 12.56
N ALA A 34 11.04 -70.23 11.77
CA ALA A 34 10.41 -69.18 11.00
C ALA A 34 9.96 -68.05 11.95
N ALA A 35 10.24 -66.80 11.58
CA ALA A 35 9.55 -65.66 12.15
C ALA A 35 8.07 -65.77 11.75
N ASN A 36 7.19 -65.79 12.75
CA ASN A 36 5.75 -65.91 12.58
C ASN A 36 5.22 -64.58 11.98
N GLU A 37 5.08 -64.49 10.66
CA GLU A 37 4.31 -63.39 10.07
C GLU A 37 2.83 -63.53 10.48
N LEU A 38 2.21 -62.45 10.95
CA LEU A 38 0.79 -62.44 11.30
C LEU A 38 -0.02 -62.81 10.05
N ALA A 39 -0.85 -63.84 10.16
CA ALA A 39 -1.65 -64.32 9.04
C ALA A 39 -2.66 -63.25 8.60
N ASN A 40 -2.65 -62.90 7.30
CA ASN A 40 -3.70 -62.08 6.69
C ASN A 40 -5.00 -62.88 6.68
N LEU A 41 -5.96 -62.49 7.52
CA LEU A 41 -7.26 -63.14 7.68
C LEU A 41 -8.14 -63.00 6.43
N ALA A 42 -7.88 -62.00 5.58
CA ALA A 42 -8.60 -61.79 4.34
C ALA A 42 -8.11 -62.69 3.20
N LEU A 43 -6.91 -63.27 3.31
CA LEU A 43 -6.26 -63.99 2.23
C LEU A 43 -7.14 -65.16 1.72
N ASN A 44 -7.46 -65.14 0.43
CA ASN A 44 -8.33 -66.08 -0.29
C ASN A 44 -9.74 -66.27 0.31
N GLN A 45 -10.22 -65.28 1.06
CA GLN A 45 -11.56 -65.31 1.63
C GLN A 45 -12.65 -64.93 0.61
N LYS A 46 -13.89 -65.25 0.97
CA LYS A 46 -15.06 -64.85 0.17
C LYS A 46 -15.29 -63.35 0.31
N VAL A 47 -15.52 -62.67 -0.82
CA VAL A 47 -15.79 -61.23 -0.86
C VAL A 47 -17.14 -60.89 -1.47
N THR A 48 -17.82 -59.91 -0.88
CA THR A 48 -18.92 -59.16 -1.50
C THR A 48 -18.46 -57.73 -1.77
N LYS A 49 -19.11 -57.01 -2.68
CA LYS A 49 -18.64 -55.70 -3.18
C LYS A 49 -19.77 -54.88 -3.77
N SER A 50 -19.50 -53.60 -4.04
CA SER A 50 -20.41 -52.76 -4.83
C SER A 50 -20.54 -53.28 -6.27
N SER A 51 -19.42 -53.43 -6.98
CA SER A 51 -19.36 -54.01 -8.33
C SER A 51 -17.94 -54.40 -8.75
N ASP A 52 -17.80 -55.04 -9.91
CA ASP A 52 -16.52 -55.36 -10.56
C ASP A 52 -16.53 -54.87 -12.02
N CYS A 53 -15.41 -54.32 -12.49
CA CYS A 53 -15.14 -54.27 -13.92
C CYS A 53 -14.70 -55.64 -14.47
N SER A 54 -14.67 -55.77 -15.79
CA SER A 54 -14.04 -56.93 -16.46
C SER A 54 -12.51 -56.96 -16.28
N CYS A 55 -11.92 -55.83 -15.91
CA CYS A 55 -10.49 -55.57 -15.85
C CYS A 55 -9.82 -55.82 -14.48
N GLY A 56 -10.60 -56.01 -13.42
CA GLY A 56 -10.11 -56.12 -12.06
C GLY A 56 -11.24 -56.52 -11.11
N ARG A 57 -11.06 -57.61 -10.36
CA ARG A 57 -12.12 -58.27 -9.56
C ARG A 57 -11.85 -58.12 -8.07
N ALA A 58 -12.89 -58.05 -7.23
CA ALA A 58 -12.68 -57.94 -5.77
C ALA A 58 -11.91 -59.12 -5.16
N THR A 59 -11.97 -60.30 -5.78
CA THR A 59 -11.18 -61.46 -5.34
C THR A 59 -9.68 -61.24 -5.51
N GLU A 60 -9.28 -60.36 -6.44
CA GLU A 60 -7.89 -59.97 -6.64
C GLU A 60 -7.40 -59.00 -5.57
N ALA A 61 -8.29 -58.37 -4.81
CA ALA A 61 -7.87 -57.56 -3.65
C ALA A 61 -7.63 -58.39 -2.38
N VAL A 62 -7.77 -59.72 -2.44
CA VAL A 62 -7.58 -60.61 -1.29
C VAL A 62 -6.74 -61.84 -1.66
N ASP A 63 -6.05 -61.84 -2.79
CA ASP A 63 -5.31 -63.01 -3.29
C ASP A 63 -3.85 -63.05 -2.83
N GLY A 64 -3.34 -61.93 -2.27
CA GLY A 64 -1.95 -61.78 -1.84
C GLY A 64 -0.98 -61.38 -2.96
N ASP A 65 -1.46 -61.09 -4.17
CA ASP A 65 -0.66 -60.65 -5.31
C ASP A 65 -0.79 -59.14 -5.56
N GLN A 66 0.24 -58.37 -5.22
CA GLN A 66 0.26 -56.91 -5.39
C GLN A 66 0.24 -56.45 -6.87
N ALA A 67 0.33 -57.36 -7.84
CA ALA A 67 0.22 -57.04 -9.27
C ALA A 67 -1.24 -57.01 -9.78
N THR A 68 -2.14 -57.75 -9.14
CA THR A 68 -3.57 -57.80 -9.46
C THR A 68 -4.31 -56.67 -8.73
N PHE A 69 -5.56 -56.37 -9.10
CA PHE A 69 -6.30 -55.26 -8.48
C PHE A 69 -7.81 -55.39 -8.61
N TRP A 70 -8.53 -54.93 -7.60
CA TRP A 70 -9.95 -54.67 -7.70
C TRP A 70 -10.23 -53.28 -8.25
N GLN A 71 -11.18 -53.22 -9.19
CA GLN A 71 -11.74 -51.98 -9.69
C GLN A 71 -13.27 -52.11 -9.86
N PRO A 72 -14.07 -51.22 -9.22
CA PRO A 72 -15.52 -51.16 -9.41
C PRO A 72 -15.93 -50.81 -10.86
N LEU A 73 -17.23 -50.88 -11.18
CA LEU A 73 -17.75 -50.33 -12.43
C LEU A 73 -17.62 -48.81 -12.47
N ALA A 74 -17.62 -48.25 -13.68
CA ALA A 74 -17.54 -46.81 -13.88
C ALA A 74 -18.75 -46.06 -13.27
N ALA A 75 -19.93 -46.69 -13.23
CA ALA A 75 -21.14 -46.12 -12.63
C ALA A 75 -20.97 -45.90 -11.11
N ASP A 76 -20.61 -46.93 -10.35
CA ASP A 76 -20.39 -46.78 -8.89
C ASP A 76 -19.30 -45.77 -8.54
N ARG A 77 -18.24 -45.66 -9.36
CA ARG A 77 -17.21 -44.64 -9.15
C ARG A 77 -17.72 -43.23 -9.44
N ALA A 78 -18.66 -43.07 -10.36
CA ALA A 78 -19.32 -41.80 -10.64
C ALA A 78 -20.31 -41.41 -9.54
N ASP A 79 -20.94 -42.39 -8.89
CA ASP A 79 -21.80 -42.20 -7.71
C ASP A 79 -21.00 -41.80 -6.45
N GLY A 80 -19.66 -41.85 -6.54
CA GLY A 80 -18.74 -41.29 -5.55
C GLY A 80 -18.52 -42.17 -4.31
N THR A 81 -19.10 -43.36 -4.24
CA THR A 81 -18.91 -44.29 -3.11
C THR A 81 -18.79 -45.74 -3.60
N VAL A 82 -17.75 -46.46 -3.16
CA VAL A 82 -17.49 -47.86 -3.53
C VAL A 82 -17.08 -48.68 -2.31
N TRP A 83 -17.33 -49.99 -2.33
CA TRP A 83 -17.01 -50.84 -1.17
C TRP A 83 -16.68 -52.30 -1.52
N ILE A 84 -15.85 -52.93 -0.68
CA ILE A 84 -15.50 -54.35 -0.69
C ILE A 84 -15.62 -54.88 0.74
N ALA A 85 -16.27 -56.03 0.92
CA ALA A 85 -16.47 -56.70 2.20
C ALA A 85 -15.95 -58.14 2.13
N VAL A 86 -15.26 -58.58 3.18
CA VAL A 86 -14.62 -59.89 3.29
C VAL A 86 -15.32 -60.70 4.38
N ASP A 87 -15.72 -61.94 4.09
CA ASP A 87 -16.15 -62.95 5.08
C ASP A 87 -14.91 -63.71 5.56
N LEU A 88 -14.47 -63.45 6.79
CA LEU A 88 -13.27 -64.07 7.37
C LEU A 88 -13.45 -65.57 7.68
N GLY A 89 -14.66 -66.11 7.50
CA GLY A 89 -15.01 -67.52 7.74
C GLY A 89 -15.31 -67.87 9.19
N ALA A 90 -14.77 -67.11 10.15
CA ALA A 90 -15.04 -67.18 11.58
C ALA A 90 -14.92 -65.78 12.21
N SER A 91 -15.31 -65.64 13.48
CA SER A 91 -15.10 -64.39 14.21
C SER A 91 -13.66 -64.28 14.72
N TYR A 92 -13.03 -63.12 14.50
CA TYR A 92 -11.70 -62.76 14.98
C TYR A 92 -11.72 -61.40 15.67
N ASP A 93 -10.80 -61.17 16.59
CA ASP A 93 -10.55 -59.86 17.18
C ASP A 93 -9.69 -59.03 16.22
N VAL A 94 -10.34 -58.37 15.26
CA VAL A 94 -9.67 -57.60 14.21
C VAL A 94 -9.30 -56.21 14.73
N ASP A 95 -8.04 -55.82 14.58
CA ASP A 95 -7.51 -54.54 15.07
C ASP A 95 -6.61 -53.80 14.06
N GLU A 96 -6.31 -54.42 12.92
CA GLU A 96 -5.50 -53.82 11.86
C GLU A 96 -6.02 -54.17 10.47
N VAL A 97 -6.06 -53.18 9.58
CA VAL A 97 -6.30 -53.36 8.16
C VAL A 97 -5.21 -52.65 7.36
N LYS A 98 -4.60 -53.34 6.40
CA LYS A 98 -3.65 -52.78 5.43
C LYS A 98 -4.33 -52.65 4.07
N LEU A 99 -4.29 -51.46 3.50
CA LEU A 99 -4.90 -51.13 2.22
C LEU A 99 -3.81 -50.74 1.22
N ASP A 100 -3.58 -51.53 0.20
CA ASP A 100 -2.66 -51.18 -0.88
C ASP A 100 -3.41 -50.49 -2.02
N PHE A 101 -3.38 -49.16 -2.04
CA PHE A 101 -4.03 -48.38 -3.08
C PHE A 101 -3.12 -48.29 -4.30
N ARG A 102 -3.52 -48.92 -5.41
CA ARG A 102 -2.85 -48.76 -6.70
C ARG A 102 -3.01 -47.36 -7.23
N THR A 103 -4.27 -46.92 -7.31
CA THR A 103 -4.68 -45.57 -7.67
C THR A 103 -5.87 -45.16 -6.81
N GLY A 104 -5.97 -43.88 -6.45
CA GLY A 104 -7.07 -43.46 -5.58
C GLY A 104 -7.12 -41.97 -5.35
N SER A 105 -8.15 -41.32 -5.88
CA SER A 105 -8.55 -39.98 -5.47
C SER A 105 -9.62 -40.10 -4.38
N VAL A 106 -9.20 -40.52 -3.19
CA VAL A 106 -10.10 -40.80 -2.06
C VAL A 106 -10.27 -39.56 -1.19
N SER A 107 -11.51 -39.20 -0.87
CA SER A 107 -11.83 -38.14 0.10
C SER A 107 -11.80 -38.67 1.54
N SER A 108 -12.37 -39.86 1.73
CA SER A 108 -12.42 -40.56 3.02
C SER A 108 -12.65 -42.05 2.82
N TYR A 109 -12.31 -42.86 3.83
CA TYR A 109 -12.70 -44.27 3.87
C TYR A 109 -13.05 -44.69 5.29
N ALA A 110 -13.86 -45.75 5.41
CA ALA A 110 -14.23 -46.38 6.67
C ALA A 110 -13.93 -47.88 6.62
N ILE A 111 -13.39 -48.40 7.73
CA ILE A 111 -13.39 -49.84 8.00
C ILE A 111 -14.62 -50.13 8.84
N GLN A 112 -15.49 -50.98 8.33
CA GLN A 112 -16.74 -51.37 8.96
C GLN A 112 -16.69 -52.86 9.29
N THR A 113 -17.36 -53.25 10.37
CA THR A 113 -17.39 -54.62 10.86
C THR A 113 -18.82 -55.08 11.06
N SER A 114 -19.07 -56.37 10.88
CA SER A 114 -20.39 -56.99 11.04
C SER A 114 -20.27 -58.45 11.46
N THR A 115 -21.23 -58.93 12.25
CA THR A 115 -21.31 -60.35 12.64
C THR A 115 -22.30 -61.15 11.78
N ASP A 116 -23.18 -60.47 11.05
CA ASP A 116 -24.32 -61.06 10.33
C ASP A 116 -24.40 -60.65 8.84
N GLN A 117 -23.52 -59.75 8.39
CA GLN A 117 -23.45 -59.16 7.05
C GLN A 117 -24.59 -58.19 6.70
N SER A 118 -25.60 -58.01 7.56
CA SER A 118 -26.69 -57.04 7.41
C SER A 118 -26.47 -55.77 8.22
N ASP A 119 -26.04 -55.88 9.47
CA ASP A 119 -25.82 -54.75 10.37
C ASP A 119 -24.33 -54.41 10.42
N TRP A 120 -23.99 -53.20 9.96
CA TRP A 120 -22.61 -52.74 9.82
C TRP A 120 -22.33 -51.58 10.78
N HIS A 121 -21.20 -51.67 11.49
CA HIS A 121 -20.70 -50.63 12.39
C HIS A 121 -19.35 -50.13 11.93
N ASP A 122 -19.10 -48.83 12.04
CA ASP A 122 -17.79 -48.24 11.75
C ASP A 122 -16.81 -48.59 12.88
N ALA A 123 -15.77 -49.35 12.56
CA ALA A 123 -14.64 -49.55 13.47
C ALA A 123 -13.72 -48.32 13.46
N ILE A 124 -13.54 -47.69 12.29
CA ILE A 124 -12.82 -46.43 12.15
C ILE A 124 -13.20 -45.71 10.85
N VAL A 125 -13.23 -44.38 10.89
CA VAL A 125 -13.41 -43.50 9.73
C VAL A 125 -12.19 -42.59 9.60
N LYS A 126 -11.65 -42.44 8.38
CA LYS A 126 -10.48 -41.61 8.08
C LYS A 126 -10.76 -40.68 6.92
N ASN A 127 -10.51 -39.38 7.14
CA ASN A 127 -10.41 -38.40 6.08
C ASN A 127 -9.01 -38.43 5.46
N VAL A 128 -8.92 -38.33 4.14
CA VAL A 128 -7.66 -38.38 3.42
C VAL A 128 -7.24 -36.97 3.01
N THR A 129 -6.02 -36.57 3.40
CA THR A 129 -5.39 -35.32 2.95
C THR A 129 -4.14 -35.67 2.12
N GLY A 130 -4.10 -35.18 0.87
CA GLY A 130 -3.03 -35.52 -0.09
C GLY A 130 -3.26 -36.83 -0.85
N SER A 131 -2.29 -37.24 -1.68
CA SER A 131 -2.41 -38.43 -2.55
C SER A 131 -2.08 -39.73 -1.80
N ILE A 132 -2.93 -40.76 -1.98
CA ILE A 132 -2.72 -42.13 -1.52
C ILE A 132 -2.38 -43.11 -2.64
N SER A 133 -2.27 -42.63 -3.89
CA SER A 133 -1.94 -43.48 -5.04
C SER A 133 -0.56 -44.13 -4.87
N GLY A 134 -0.47 -45.43 -5.11
CA GLY A 134 0.75 -46.22 -4.98
C GLY A 134 1.25 -46.39 -3.54
N LYS A 135 0.36 -46.30 -2.54
CA LYS A 135 0.73 -46.40 -1.12
C LYS A 135 -0.04 -47.52 -0.43
N VAL A 136 0.68 -48.23 0.42
CA VAL A 136 0.09 -49.09 1.46
C VAL A 136 -0.23 -48.24 2.68
N VAL A 137 -1.50 -48.24 3.07
CA VAL A 137 -2.00 -47.55 4.27
C VAL A 137 -2.30 -48.61 5.33
N THR A 138 -1.59 -48.55 6.46
CA THR A 138 -1.91 -49.40 7.63
C THR A 138 -2.85 -48.63 8.56
N VAL A 139 -3.93 -49.27 8.96
CA VAL A 139 -5.00 -48.68 9.77
C VAL A 139 -5.20 -49.56 11.00
N ASN A 140 -4.83 -49.04 12.17
CA ASN A 140 -5.10 -49.70 13.44
C ASN A 140 -6.32 -49.09 14.14
N PHE A 141 -7.06 -49.92 14.87
CA PHE A 141 -8.22 -49.53 15.68
C PHE A 141 -8.38 -50.50 16.87
N PRO A 142 -9.13 -50.13 17.93
CA PRO A 142 -9.43 -51.05 19.03
C PRO A 142 -10.02 -52.35 18.50
N ALA A 143 -9.54 -53.50 19.01
CA ALA A 143 -9.95 -54.80 18.52
C ALA A 143 -11.48 -54.99 18.55
N VAL A 144 -12.05 -55.38 17.41
CA VAL A 144 -13.48 -55.67 17.26
C VAL A 144 -13.65 -57.15 16.93
N ASN A 145 -14.38 -57.87 17.78
CA ASN A 145 -14.75 -59.26 17.48
C ASN A 145 -15.75 -59.29 16.33
N THR A 146 -15.32 -59.76 15.15
CA THR A 146 -16.12 -59.69 13.93
C THR A 146 -15.83 -60.84 12.99
N ARG A 147 -16.83 -61.21 12.17
CA ARG A 147 -16.67 -62.19 11.09
C ARG A 147 -16.57 -61.52 9.71
N TYR A 148 -17.21 -60.37 9.52
CA TYR A 148 -17.23 -59.65 8.27
C TYR A 148 -16.61 -58.28 8.43
N ALA A 149 -15.70 -57.91 7.53
CA ALA A 149 -15.06 -56.59 7.53
C ALA A 149 -15.17 -55.96 6.15
N ARG A 150 -15.51 -54.68 6.08
CA ARG A 150 -15.78 -53.92 4.85
C ARG A 150 -14.95 -52.65 4.80
N LEU A 151 -14.28 -52.43 3.68
CA LEU A 151 -13.76 -51.13 3.30
C LEU A 151 -14.86 -50.39 2.52
N LEU A 152 -15.29 -49.25 3.03
CA LEU A 152 -16.17 -48.29 2.35
C LEU A 152 -15.36 -47.05 1.99
N VAL A 153 -15.36 -46.64 0.73
CA VAL A 153 -14.53 -45.55 0.22
C VAL A 153 -15.41 -44.47 -0.42
N THR A 154 -15.20 -43.22 -0.02
CA THR A 154 -15.77 -42.04 -0.67
C THR A 154 -14.73 -41.39 -1.58
N LEU A 155 -15.08 -41.21 -2.85
CA LEU A 155 -14.17 -40.73 -3.89
C LEU A 155 -14.35 -39.22 -4.14
N SER A 156 -13.24 -38.55 -4.46
CA SER A 156 -13.23 -37.15 -4.93
C SER A 156 -13.32 -37.04 -6.46
N ASN A 157 -13.02 -38.13 -7.18
CA ASN A 157 -13.26 -38.30 -8.61
C ASN A 157 -13.32 -39.80 -8.96
N THR A 158 -13.44 -40.14 -10.24
CA THR A 158 -13.66 -41.52 -10.69
C THR A 158 -12.40 -42.41 -10.74
N ASN A 159 -11.23 -41.97 -10.25
CA ASN A 159 -9.99 -42.75 -10.27
C ASN A 159 -9.80 -43.55 -8.97
N PHE A 160 -9.98 -44.88 -9.04
CA PHE A 160 -9.85 -45.78 -7.89
C PHE A 160 -9.54 -47.22 -8.30
N GLN A 161 -8.49 -47.80 -7.70
CA GLN A 161 -8.10 -49.21 -7.79
C GLN A 161 -7.40 -49.63 -6.48
N LEU A 162 -7.70 -50.83 -6.01
CA LEU A 162 -7.10 -51.42 -4.80
C LEU A 162 -6.34 -52.69 -5.19
N ASN A 163 -5.05 -52.76 -4.91
CA ASN A 163 -4.26 -53.98 -5.12
C ASN A 163 -4.62 -55.03 -4.08
N GLU A 164 -4.66 -54.67 -2.78
CA GLU A 164 -4.83 -55.65 -1.70
C GLU A 164 -5.52 -55.02 -0.47
N ILE A 165 -6.33 -55.81 0.24
CA ILE A 165 -6.84 -55.56 1.59
C ILE A 165 -6.40 -56.68 2.53
N GLY A 166 -5.40 -56.38 3.36
CA GLY A 166 -4.98 -57.26 4.44
C GLY A 166 -5.75 -56.97 5.73
N ILE A 167 -6.26 -58.00 6.41
CA ILE A 167 -6.99 -57.88 7.68
C ILE A 167 -6.27 -58.72 8.72
N TYR A 168 -5.96 -58.15 9.89
CA TYR A 168 -5.12 -58.79 10.89
C TYR A 168 -5.68 -58.65 12.31
N SER A 169 -5.25 -59.58 13.16
CA SER A 169 -5.39 -59.55 14.61
C SER A 169 -3.99 -59.50 15.20
N THR A 170 -3.61 -58.35 15.74
CA THR A 170 -2.21 -58.02 16.09
C THR A 170 -2.00 -57.79 17.58
N ASN A 171 -3.08 -57.77 18.37
CA ASN A 171 -3.12 -57.26 19.74
C ASN A 171 -2.64 -55.81 19.83
N TRP A 172 -3.04 -54.98 18.86
CA TRP A 172 -2.67 -53.58 18.82
C TRP A 172 -3.21 -52.86 20.06
N THR A 173 -2.33 -52.15 20.73
CA THR A 173 -2.69 -51.23 21.82
C THR A 173 -2.48 -49.81 21.32
N PRO A 174 -3.47 -48.91 21.50
CA PRO A 174 -3.30 -47.53 21.09
C PRO A 174 -2.12 -46.89 21.82
N PRO A 175 -1.31 -46.07 21.15
CA PRO A 175 -0.34 -45.23 21.83
C PRO A 175 -1.04 -44.43 22.94
N PRO A 176 -0.39 -44.20 24.09
CA PRO A 176 -0.93 -43.31 25.10
C PRO A 176 -1.27 -41.96 24.47
N ALA A 177 -2.45 -41.42 24.80
CA ALA A 177 -2.83 -40.11 24.32
C ALA A 177 -1.78 -39.09 24.78
N VAL A 178 -1.39 -38.20 23.87
CA VAL A 178 -0.45 -37.11 24.15
C VAL A 178 -1.17 -35.77 24.02
N ILE A 179 -0.56 -34.70 24.52
CA ILE A 179 -1.11 -33.36 24.35
C ILE A 179 -1.13 -32.97 22.86
N ASP A 180 -2.31 -32.71 22.34
CA ASP A 180 -2.52 -32.33 20.94
C ASP A 180 -2.48 -30.81 20.77
N SER A 181 -3.21 -30.10 21.64
CA SER A 181 -3.32 -28.64 21.63
C SER A 181 -3.52 -28.07 23.03
N VAL A 182 -3.27 -26.77 23.17
CA VAL A 182 -3.62 -25.97 24.36
C VAL A 182 -4.51 -24.80 23.96
N TYR A 183 -5.22 -24.24 24.92
CA TYR A 183 -6.07 -23.07 24.75
C TYR A 183 -6.05 -22.21 26.01
N ILE A 184 -6.26 -20.90 25.85
CA ILE A 184 -6.34 -19.96 26.96
C ILE A 184 -7.81 -19.79 27.36
N MET A 185 -8.07 -19.66 28.65
CA MET A 185 -9.37 -19.30 29.20
C MET A 185 -9.28 -18.02 30.03
N ASN A 186 -10.33 -17.19 29.95
CA ASN A 186 -10.47 -16.03 30.83
C ASN A 186 -10.85 -16.45 32.27
N GLY A 187 -10.93 -15.47 33.18
CA GLY A 187 -11.34 -15.71 34.57
C GLY A 187 -12.75 -16.28 34.76
N GLN A 188 -13.57 -16.37 33.71
CA GLN A 188 -14.90 -16.98 33.70
C GLN A 188 -14.91 -18.41 33.13
N GLY A 189 -13.75 -18.93 32.72
CA GLY A 189 -13.61 -20.25 32.10
C GLY A 189 -14.00 -20.31 30.62
N GLN A 190 -14.22 -19.17 29.97
CA GLN A 190 -14.48 -19.12 28.52
C GLN A 190 -13.17 -19.33 27.76
N LYS A 191 -13.15 -20.31 26.85
CA LYS A 191 -12.04 -20.53 25.91
C LYS A 191 -11.92 -19.35 24.95
N LEU A 192 -10.70 -18.84 24.79
CA LEU A 192 -10.36 -17.73 23.91
C LEU A 192 -9.59 -18.24 22.69
N GLY A 193 -9.92 -17.72 21.52
CA GLY A 193 -9.18 -17.89 20.29
C GLY A 193 -7.93 -17.02 20.22
N GLU A 194 -7.04 -17.34 19.29
CA GLU A 194 -5.76 -16.61 19.10
C GLU A 194 -5.95 -15.11 18.79
N TYR A 195 -7.08 -14.75 18.21
CA TYR A 195 -7.43 -13.38 17.82
C TYR A 195 -8.42 -12.72 18.78
N ASP A 196 -8.83 -13.40 19.86
CA ASP A 196 -9.70 -12.81 20.85
C ASP A 196 -8.94 -11.80 21.70
N THR A 197 -9.62 -10.72 22.07
CA THR A 197 -9.03 -9.58 22.78
C THR A 197 -9.70 -9.39 24.13
N THR A 198 -8.89 -9.30 25.19
CA THR A 198 -9.33 -8.89 26.52
C THR A 198 -8.91 -7.44 26.78
N THR A 199 -9.88 -6.56 27.03
CA THR A 199 -9.61 -5.14 27.29
C THR A 199 -9.45 -4.85 28.78
N LEU A 200 -8.37 -4.15 29.16
CA LEU A 200 -8.05 -3.80 30.55
C LEU A 200 -7.76 -2.30 30.69
N SER A 201 -8.19 -1.69 31.80
CA SER A 201 -7.70 -0.36 32.16
C SER A 201 -6.26 -0.47 32.68
N ARG A 202 -5.47 0.57 32.46
CA ARG A 202 -4.13 0.70 33.03
C ARG A 202 -4.15 0.47 34.55
N GLY A 203 -3.30 -0.44 35.02
CA GLY A 203 -3.21 -0.87 36.42
C GLY A 203 -4.14 -2.01 36.80
N ALA A 204 -5.10 -2.40 35.96
CA ALA A 204 -5.94 -3.55 36.20
C ALA A 204 -5.18 -4.87 35.99
N SER A 205 -5.64 -5.93 36.65
CA SER A 205 -5.12 -7.28 36.47
C SER A 205 -6.20 -8.24 35.99
N HIS A 206 -5.80 -9.26 35.23
CA HIS A 206 -6.69 -10.32 34.77
C HIS A 206 -5.95 -11.66 34.74
N ALA A 207 -6.52 -12.67 35.36
CA ALA A 207 -5.96 -14.02 35.37
C ALA A 207 -6.42 -14.80 34.15
N PHE A 208 -5.46 -15.34 33.40
CA PHE A 208 -5.70 -16.35 32.39
C PHE A 208 -5.30 -17.72 32.90
N THR A 209 -6.00 -18.75 32.43
CA THR A 209 -5.64 -20.15 32.68
C THR A 209 -5.41 -20.86 31.36
N ILE A 210 -4.60 -21.92 31.40
CA ILE A 210 -4.32 -22.76 30.24
C ILE A 210 -5.05 -24.09 30.41
N GLY A 211 -5.76 -24.52 29.38
CA GLY A 211 -6.30 -25.86 29.25
C GLY A 211 -5.65 -26.59 28.08
N GLY A 212 -5.86 -27.90 28.00
CA GLY A 212 -5.33 -28.72 26.91
C GLY A 212 -6.33 -29.75 26.41
N THR A 213 -6.07 -30.23 25.20
CA THR A 213 -6.80 -31.35 24.58
C THR A 213 -5.79 -32.43 24.22
N MET A 214 -6.11 -33.68 24.52
CA MET A 214 -5.31 -34.85 24.19
C MET A 214 -5.62 -35.33 22.76
N THR A 215 -4.74 -36.15 22.17
CA THR A 215 -4.93 -36.71 20.81
C THR A 215 -6.16 -37.61 20.65
N ASP A 216 -6.76 -38.08 21.74
CA ASP A 216 -8.02 -38.82 21.76
C ASP A 216 -9.26 -37.91 21.92
N GLY A 217 -9.07 -36.59 21.96
CA GLY A 217 -10.12 -35.59 22.11
C GLY A 217 -10.53 -35.30 23.55
N THR A 218 -10.00 -36.02 24.55
CA THR A 218 -10.28 -35.75 25.96
C THR A 218 -9.55 -34.50 26.45
N THR A 219 -9.97 -33.96 27.61
CA THR A 219 -9.29 -32.81 28.23
C THR A 219 -7.97 -33.27 28.83
N ALA A 220 -6.87 -32.55 28.53
CA ALA A 220 -5.57 -32.83 29.12
C ALA A 220 -5.55 -32.45 30.60
N ASP A 221 -5.13 -33.38 31.45
CA ASP A 221 -4.78 -33.07 32.84
C ASP A 221 -3.40 -32.39 32.86
N LEU A 222 -3.40 -31.08 33.11
CA LEU A 222 -2.19 -30.26 33.14
C LEU A 222 -1.58 -30.15 34.55
N SER A 223 -2.06 -30.92 35.54
CA SER A 223 -1.51 -30.90 36.91
C SER A 223 -0.03 -31.28 36.98
N ALA A 224 0.44 -32.11 36.04
CA ALA A 224 1.84 -32.51 35.89
C ALA A 224 2.59 -31.72 34.79
N ALA A 225 1.94 -30.76 34.13
CA ALA A 225 2.55 -29.98 33.05
C ALA A 225 3.43 -28.85 33.61
N THR A 226 4.51 -28.52 32.91
CA THR A 226 5.22 -27.25 33.14
C THR A 226 4.54 -26.17 32.30
N VAL A 227 4.00 -25.15 32.97
CA VAL A 227 3.35 -24.00 32.31
C VAL A 227 4.27 -22.79 32.38
N SER A 228 4.43 -22.10 31.26
CA SER A 228 5.11 -20.81 31.19
C SER A 228 4.26 -19.78 30.45
N TRP A 229 4.43 -18.52 30.83
CA TRP A 229 3.72 -17.40 30.23
C TRP A 229 4.70 -16.35 29.77
N THR A 230 4.41 -15.73 28.63
CA THR A 230 5.22 -14.64 28.08
C THR A 230 4.32 -13.52 27.57
N SER A 231 4.82 -12.29 27.71
CA SER A 231 4.22 -11.11 27.10
C SER A 231 5.14 -10.62 26.00
N ALA A 232 4.57 -10.39 24.81
CA ALA A 232 5.34 -9.84 23.70
C ALA A 232 5.85 -8.41 23.97
N LYS A 233 5.21 -7.67 24.89
CA LYS A 233 5.52 -6.29 25.27
C LYS A 233 5.21 -6.04 26.75
N ALA A 234 6.19 -6.33 27.61
CA ALA A 234 6.06 -6.19 29.06
C ALA A 234 5.82 -4.74 29.53
N ASP A 235 6.17 -3.75 28.72
CA ASP A 235 5.88 -2.33 28.96
C ASP A 235 4.40 -1.99 28.75
N VAL A 236 3.66 -2.78 27.97
CA VAL A 236 2.19 -2.66 27.80
C VAL A 236 1.46 -3.48 28.85
N ALA A 237 1.79 -4.77 28.98
CA ALA A 237 1.26 -5.63 30.04
C ALA A 237 2.27 -6.71 30.44
N THR A 238 2.45 -6.94 31.74
CA THR A 238 3.28 -8.04 32.26
C THR A 238 2.42 -9.26 32.51
N VAL A 239 3.00 -10.46 32.46
CA VAL A 239 2.35 -11.71 32.89
C VAL A 239 3.27 -12.44 33.85
N ASP A 240 2.73 -12.94 34.96
CA ASP A 240 3.48 -13.75 35.92
C ASP A 240 3.40 -15.26 35.61
N ALA A 241 4.12 -16.07 36.40
CA ALA A 241 4.17 -17.52 36.22
C ALA A 241 2.81 -18.22 36.41
N SER A 242 1.85 -17.56 37.08
CA SER A 242 0.50 -18.08 37.30
C SER A 242 -0.48 -17.67 36.19
N GLY A 243 -0.04 -16.90 35.19
CA GLY A 243 -0.89 -16.39 34.12
C GLY A 243 -1.68 -15.13 34.50
N ASN A 244 -1.33 -14.48 35.61
CA ASN A 244 -1.94 -13.21 35.97
C ASN A 244 -1.27 -12.07 35.18
N VAL A 245 -2.06 -11.42 34.34
CA VAL A 245 -1.65 -10.30 33.52
C VAL A 245 -1.93 -8.99 34.26
N ILE A 246 -0.96 -8.07 34.30
CA ILE A 246 -1.11 -6.73 34.85
C ILE A 246 -0.92 -5.73 33.71
N ALA A 247 -1.93 -4.88 33.49
CA ALA A 247 -1.89 -3.81 32.51
C ALA A 247 -0.98 -2.66 32.98
N VAL A 248 0.04 -2.29 32.21
CA VAL A 248 1.10 -1.34 32.60
C VAL A 248 0.95 0.01 31.89
N ASN A 249 0.95 0.02 30.55
CA ASN A 249 0.80 1.23 29.75
C ASN A 249 -0.18 1.00 28.60
N GLU A 250 -0.75 2.10 28.09
CA GLU A 250 -1.67 2.05 26.95
C GLU A 250 -1.02 1.36 25.74
N GLY A 251 -1.69 0.36 25.18
CA GLY A 251 -1.18 -0.41 24.06
C GLY A 251 -1.92 -1.73 23.85
N ALA A 252 -1.55 -2.47 22.80
CA ALA A 252 -2.08 -3.81 22.53
C ALA A 252 -0.91 -4.80 22.50
N VAL A 253 -1.09 -5.96 23.13
CA VAL A 253 -0.03 -6.95 23.32
C VAL A 253 -0.56 -8.39 23.27
N LYS A 254 0.20 -9.27 22.62
CA LYS A 254 -0.04 -10.72 22.61
C LYS A 254 0.56 -11.35 23.87
N ILE A 255 -0.27 -12.10 24.60
CA ILE A 255 0.12 -12.92 25.74
C ILE A 255 0.10 -14.39 25.30
N THR A 256 1.19 -15.10 25.52
CA THR A 256 1.37 -16.49 25.09
C THR A 256 1.57 -17.40 26.29
N GLY A 257 0.72 -18.43 26.39
CA GLY A 257 0.83 -19.49 27.38
C GLY A 257 1.33 -20.77 26.71
N GLN A 258 2.38 -21.37 27.26
CA GLN A 258 2.94 -22.65 26.84
C GLN A 258 2.71 -23.69 27.93
N ALA A 259 2.19 -24.87 27.57
CA ALA A 259 2.18 -26.03 28.46
C ALA A 259 3.05 -27.14 27.88
N THR A 260 3.93 -27.69 28.71
CA THR A 260 4.75 -28.86 28.39
C THR A 260 4.30 -30.05 29.21
N LEU A 261 3.69 -31.04 28.56
CA LEU A 261 3.23 -32.29 29.18
C LEU A 261 3.97 -33.46 28.51
N SER A 262 4.62 -34.32 29.30
CA SER A 262 5.37 -35.48 28.79
C SER A 262 6.40 -35.12 27.70
N ASN A 263 7.15 -34.02 27.91
CA ASN A 263 8.15 -33.46 26.98
C ASN A 263 7.62 -32.93 25.64
N LEU A 264 6.30 -32.77 25.51
CA LEU A 264 5.68 -32.15 24.34
C LEU A 264 5.14 -30.78 24.75
N SER A 265 5.63 -29.73 24.09
CA SER A 265 5.22 -28.35 24.32
C SER A 265 4.19 -27.91 23.30
N LYS A 266 3.14 -27.25 23.78
CA LYS A 266 2.09 -26.63 22.96
C LYS A 266 1.82 -25.22 23.47
N GLU A 267 1.46 -24.32 22.57
CA GLU A 267 1.24 -22.91 22.86
C GLU A 267 -0.12 -22.42 22.38
N ALA A 268 -0.68 -21.47 23.11
CA ALA A 268 -1.84 -20.69 22.74
C ALA A 268 -1.60 -19.24 23.10
N SER A 269 -2.30 -18.32 22.44
CA SER A 269 -2.15 -16.89 22.68
C SER A 269 -3.49 -16.18 22.73
N VAL A 270 -3.49 -15.01 23.36
CA VAL A 270 -4.62 -14.09 23.47
C VAL A 270 -4.10 -12.66 23.37
N TRP A 271 -4.92 -11.75 22.86
CA TRP A 271 -4.59 -10.32 22.86
C TRP A 271 -5.11 -9.62 24.12
N VAL A 272 -4.32 -8.68 24.61
CA VAL A 272 -4.70 -7.76 25.68
C VAL A 272 -4.62 -6.33 25.16
N ASP A 273 -5.75 -5.63 25.16
CA ASP A 273 -5.85 -4.20 24.83
C ASP A 273 -5.90 -3.37 26.12
N VAL A 274 -4.84 -2.62 26.40
CA VAL A 274 -4.73 -1.77 27.59
C VAL A 274 -5.10 -0.34 27.23
N TYR A 275 -6.10 0.23 27.90
CA TYR A 275 -6.48 1.63 27.76
C TYR A 275 -6.10 2.48 28.98
N ASP A 276 -5.82 3.78 28.77
CA ASP A 276 -5.59 4.74 29.86
C ASP A 276 -6.85 5.60 30.10
N PRO A 277 -7.52 5.52 31.27
CA PRO A 277 -8.65 6.38 31.63
C PRO A 277 -8.33 7.89 31.64
N GLY A 278 -7.05 8.27 31.69
CA GLY A 278 -6.58 9.64 31.52
C GLY A 278 -6.67 10.15 30.08
N THR A 279 -6.73 9.24 29.10
CA THR A 279 -6.81 9.52 27.65
C THR A 279 -8.20 9.19 27.10
N LEU A 280 -8.72 8.00 27.41
CA LEU A 280 -10.06 7.55 27.08
C LEU A 280 -11.01 8.06 28.16
N LEU A 281 -11.59 9.24 27.95
CA LEU A 281 -12.36 9.96 28.99
C LEU A 281 -13.82 9.51 29.07
N VAL A 282 -14.45 9.30 27.92
CA VAL A 282 -15.85 8.94 27.78
C VAL A 282 -16.08 8.33 26.39
N ASP A 283 -16.82 7.24 26.32
CA ASP A 283 -17.38 6.77 25.05
C ASP A 283 -18.72 7.46 24.78
N VAL A 284 -18.89 7.88 23.54
CA VAL A 284 -20.05 8.65 23.08
C VAL A 284 -20.74 7.87 21.96
N GLY A 285 -22.02 7.59 22.15
CA GLY A 285 -22.87 6.93 21.15
C GLY A 285 -24.15 7.72 20.89
N LEU A 286 -24.71 7.53 19.71
CA LEU A 286 -26.02 8.06 19.33
C LEU A 286 -27.05 6.91 19.30
N ASP A 287 -28.29 7.15 19.69
CA ASP A 287 -29.34 6.12 19.74
C ASP A 287 -30.67 6.64 19.18
N HIS A 288 -31.19 5.92 18.19
CA HIS A 288 -32.49 6.12 17.58
C HIS A 288 -32.96 4.81 16.94
N PRO A 289 -34.25 4.41 17.05
CA PRO A 289 -34.72 3.12 16.57
C PRO A 289 -34.69 2.95 15.04
N SER A 290 -34.85 4.03 14.26
CA SER A 290 -34.89 3.97 12.79
C SER A 290 -33.55 4.31 12.09
N MET A 291 -32.54 4.72 12.84
CA MET A 291 -31.31 5.27 12.26
C MET A 291 -30.17 4.25 12.25
N VAL A 292 -29.45 4.19 11.13
CA VAL A 292 -28.22 3.39 11.01
C VAL A 292 -27.09 4.08 11.77
N ARG A 293 -26.32 3.29 12.54
CA ARG A 293 -25.26 3.78 13.43
C ARG A 293 -23.94 3.08 13.16
N GLU A 294 -23.60 3.01 11.89
CA GLU A 294 -22.40 2.35 11.38
C GLU A 294 -21.51 3.39 10.71
N ILE A 295 -20.20 3.25 10.87
CA ILE A 295 -19.24 4.14 10.22
C ILE A 295 -19.42 4.02 8.70
N GLY A 296 -19.51 5.17 8.04
CA GLY A 296 -19.67 5.26 6.59
C GLY A 296 -21.08 5.05 6.04
N GLN A 297 -22.05 4.67 6.88
CA GLN A 297 -23.45 4.58 6.48
C GLN A 297 -24.19 5.89 6.83
N PRO A 298 -25.06 6.41 5.94
CA PRO A 298 -25.71 7.70 6.15
C PRO A 298 -26.64 7.68 7.38
N ALA A 299 -26.48 8.67 8.26
CA ALA A 299 -27.31 8.81 9.46
C ALA A 299 -28.59 9.58 9.14
N LEU A 300 -29.60 8.88 8.63
CA LEU A 300 -30.87 9.46 8.17
C LEU A 300 -32.00 9.35 9.19
N LEU A 301 -32.84 10.39 9.25
CA LEU A 301 -34.13 10.44 9.95
C LEU A 301 -35.21 11.06 9.06
N ASN A 302 -36.47 10.76 9.32
CA ASN A 302 -37.61 11.37 8.63
C ASN A 302 -38.13 12.61 9.36
N ILE A 303 -38.86 13.46 8.63
CA ILE A 303 -39.65 14.54 9.26
C ILE A 303 -40.69 13.92 10.19
N GLY A 304 -40.78 14.47 11.40
CA GLY A 304 -41.67 13.96 12.44
C GLY A 304 -41.06 12.85 13.30
N ASP A 305 -39.91 12.28 12.94
CA ASP A 305 -39.19 11.37 13.84
C ASP A 305 -38.73 12.10 15.10
N ALA A 306 -38.62 11.38 16.22
CA ALA A 306 -38.07 11.93 17.45
C ALA A 306 -36.58 12.29 17.27
N TYR A 307 -36.08 13.25 18.05
CA TYR A 307 -34.65 13.48 18.06
C TYR A 307 -33.89 12.29 18.68
N PRO A 308 -32.68 11.99 18.18
CA PRO A 308 -31.88 10.91 18.74
C PRO A 308 -31.39 11.27 20.16
N SER A 309 -31.17 10.25 20.98
CA SER A 309 -30.57 10.39 22.30
C SER A 309 -29.08 10.09 22.28
N VAL A 310 -28.31 10.71 23.18
CA VAL A 310 -26.87 10.48 23.32
C VAL A 310 -26.63 9.56 24.50
N ARG A 311 -25.90 8.46 24.27
CA ARG A 311 -25.41 7.56 25.31
C ARG A 311 -23.96 7.89 25.63
N LEU A 312 -23.67 8.09 26.90
CA LEU A 312 -22.33 8.35 27.42
C LEU A 312 -21.93 7.22 28.36
N LEU A 313 -20.73 6.68 28.18
CA LEU A 313 -20.09 5.79 29.14
C LEU A 313 -18.78 6.44 29.62
N PRO A 314 -18.80 7.16 30.77
CA PRO A 314 -17.62 7.86 31.27
C PRO A 314 -16.61 6.90 31.89
N TYR A 315 -15.33 7.13 31.65
CA TYR A 315 -14.22 6.47 32.36
C TYR A 315 -13.66 7.34 33.50
N ALA A 316 -14.00 8.63 33.49
CA ALA A 316 -13.65 9.59 34.53
C ALA A 316 -14.87 10.41 34.98
N GLY A 317 -14.85 10.89 36.23
CA GLY A 317 -15.88 11.79 36.75
C GLY A 317 -15.76 13.20 36.15
N GLY A 318 -16.88 13.85 35.84
CA GLY A 318 -16.90 15.17 35.19
C GLY A 318 -18.31 15.70 34.94
N THR A 319 -18.44 16.65 34.03
CA THR A 319 -19.73 17.20 33.61
C THR A 319 -19.83 17.28 32.09
N ALA A 320 -21.00 16.96 31.53
CA ALA A 320 -21.32 17.10 30.11
C ALA A 320 -22.36 18.20 29.87
N LEU A 321 -22.14 18.99 28.83
CA LEU A 321 -23.10 19.92 28.23
C LEU A 321 -23.43 19.43 26.82
N ALA A 322 -24.67 19.56 26.41
CA ALA A 322 -25.13 19.13 25.09
C ALA A 322 -26.11 20.14 24.49
N SER A 323 -25.91 20.45 23.20
CA SER A 323 -26.82 21.31 22.44
C SER A 323 -27.13 20.68 21.09
N LEU A 324 -28.41 20.66 20.73
CA LEU A 324 -28.90 20.29 19.41
C LEU A 324 -28.95 21.53 18.54
N VAL A 325 -28.32 21.46 17.37
CA VAL A 325 -28.13 22.59 16.45
C VAL A 325 -28.55 22.19 15.05
N SER A 326 -29.34 23.05 14.39
CA SER A 326 -29.55 22.95 12.95
C SER A 326 -28.38 23.61 12.22
N THR A 327 -27.73 22.87 11.33
CA THR A 327 -26.53 23.38 10.64
C THR A 327 -26.79 24.40 9.54
N PRO A 328 -27.90 24.34 8.75
CA PRO A 328 -28.13 25.31 7.67
C PRO A 328 -28.26 26.76 8.15
N ASP A 329 -28.81 26.98 9.34
CA ASP A 329 -29.04 28.31 9.93
C ASP A 329 -28.20 28.56 11.20
N GLY A 330 -27.47 27.55 11.67
CA GLY A 330 -26.68 27.60 12.91
C GLY A 330 -27.53 27.75 14.18
N GLN A 331 -28.85 27.55 14.09
CA GLN A 331 -29.78 27.78 15.19
C GLN A 331 -29.63 26.68 16.24
N VAL A 332 -29.42 27.08 17.49
CA VAL A 332 -29.53 26.17 18.64
C VAL A 332 -31.01 25.89 18.88
N ILE A 333 -31.43 24.65 18.63
CA ILE A 333 -32.82 24.18 18.82
C ILE A 333 -33.08 23.95 20.31
N GLN A 334 -32.16 23.26 20.98
CA GLN A 334 -32.29 22.94 22.39
C GLN A 334 -30.89 22.85 23.03
N SER A 335 -30.75 23.36 24.24
CA SER A 335 -29.61 23.11 25.12
C SER A 335 -30.07 22.38 26.36
N LEU A 336 -29.35 21.34 26.74
CA LEU A 336 -29.65 20.56 27.94
C LEU A 336 -28.94 21.15 29.16
N PRO A 337 -29.49 20.99 30.38
CA PRO A 337 -28.78 21.29 31.61
C PRO A 337 -27.49 20.47 31.72
N ALA A 338 -26.52 20.98 32.49
CA ALA A 338 -25.29 20.24 32.77
C ALA A 338 -25.59 18.88 33.42
N ALA A 339 -25.02 17.81 32.86
CA ALA A 339 -25.16 16.46 33.36
C ALA A 339 -23.88 16.01 34.07
N ALA A 340 -24.00 15.59 35.33
CA ALA A 340 -22.88 14.98 36.06
C ALA A 340 -22.54 13.60 35.47
N LEU A 341 -21.25 13.30 35.40
CA LEU A 341 -20.69 12.04 34.92
C LEU A 341 -19.97 11.33 36.06
N SER A 342 -20.20 10.03 36.18
CA SER A 342 -19.51 9.13 37.11
C SER A 342 -18.85 8.01 36.33
N ALA A 343 -17.59 7.70 36.66
CA ALA A 343 -16.84 6.64 35.99
C ALA A 343 -17.58 5.29 36.07
N GLY A 344 -17.64 4.56 34.95
CA GLY A 344 -18.30 3.26 34.82
C GLY A 344 -19.83 3.30 34.82
N THR A 345 -20.45 4.47 34.97
CA THR A 345 -21.92 4.60 35.03
C THR A 345 -22.47 5.22 33.75
N GLY A 346 -23.24 4.46 32.98
CA GLY A 346 -23.87 4.95 31.76
C GLY A 346 -24.82 6.12 32.01
N LYS A 347 -24.85 7.09 31.10
CA LYS A 347 -25.72 8.28 31.15
C LYS A 347 -26.36 8.51 29.79
N THR A 348 -27.67 8.73 29.76
CA THR A 348 -28.41 9.10 28.54
C THR A 348 -28.80 10.57 28.59
N LEU A 349 -28.58 11.30 27.50
CA LEU A 349 -29.04 12.66 27.26
C LEU A 349 -30.10 12.64 26.17
N SER A 350 -31.29 13.17 26.45
CA SER A 350 -32.43 13.13 25.51
C SER A 350 -32.88 14.54 25.16
N PHE A 351 -33.15 14.76 23.88
CA PHE A 351 -33.77 15.97 23.35
C PHE A 351 -35.27 15.74 23.17
N SER A 352 -36.07 16.76 23.41
CA SER A 352 -37.53 16.68 23.32
C SER A 352 -38.04 17.17 21.97
N GLY A 353 -39.14 16.59 21.48
CA GLY A 353 -39.76 16.98 20.22
C GLY A 353 -39.31 16.12 19.05
N THR A 354 -39.59 16.59 17.84
CA THR A 354 -39.41 15.86 16.59
C THR A 354 -38.68 16.72 15.56
N VAL A 355 -38.12 16.06 14.54
CA VAL A 355 -37.42 16.71 13.43
C VAL A 355 -38.43 17.51 12.57
N PRO A 356 -38.34 18.85 12.51
CA PRO A 356 -39.42 19.67 11.97
C PRO A 356 -39.23 20.01 10.49
N LYS A 357 -38.00 19.92 9.96
CA LYS A 357 -37.66 20.31 8.58
C LYS A 357 -36.49 19.49 8.04
N PHE A 358 -36.37 19.44 6.72
CA PHE A 358 -35.22 18.82 6.06
C PHE A 358 -33.95 19.63 6.34
N GLY A 359 -32.82 18.95 6.37
CA GLY A 359 -31.51 19.55 6.63
C GLY A 359 -30.61 18.67 7.50
N SER A 360 -29.40 19.16 7.73
CA SER A 360 -28.40 18.50 8.56
C SER A 360 -28.40 19.05 9.99
N TYR A 361 -28.20 18.18 10.96
CA TYR A 361 -28.24 18.49 12.38
C TYR A 361 -26.97 18.02 13.09
N GLU A 362 -26.58 18.77 14.10
CA GLU A 362 -25.44 18.48 14.98
C GLU A 362 -25.90 18.39 16.43
N ILE A 363 -25.39 17.41 17.16
CA ILE A 363 -25.41 17.40 18.61
C ILE A 363 -24.00 17.71 19.08
N ARG A 364 -23.79 18.92 19.59
CA ARG A 364 -22.51 19.42 20.07
C ARG A 364 -22.37 19.10 21.55
N LEU A 365 -21.29 18.44 21.92
CA LEU A 365 -20.98 18.02 23.28
C LEU A 365 -19.75 18.76 23.78
N GLN A 366 -19.81 19.20 25.03
CA GLN A 366 -18.66 19.73 25.76
C GLN A 366 -18.55 19.02 27.10
N PHE A 367 -17.34 18.54 27.41
CA PHE A 367 -17.02 17.85 28.64
C PHE A 367 -16.01 18.66 29.46
N GLN A 368 -16.24 18.71 30.77
CA GLN A 368 -15.30 19.26 31.73
C GLN A 368 -14.93 18.18 32.75
N PHE A 369 -13.63 17.86 32.81
CA PHE A 369 -13.07 16.92 33.77
C PHE A 369 -12.11 17.67 34.72
N PRO A 370 -11.99 17.27 36.00
CA PRO A 370 -11.06 17.90 36.94
C PRO A 370 -9.62 17.93 36.42
N GLY A 371 -8.97 19.09 36.51
CA GLY A 371 -7.57 19.26 36.09
C GLY A 371 -7.31 19.15 34.58
N LYS A 372 -8.35 19.06 33.74
CA LYS A 372 -8.22 19.00 32.27
C LYS A 372 -8.86 20.22 31.62
N LYS A 373 -8.36 20.61 30.45
CA LYS A 373 -9.03 21.57 29.57
C LYS A 373 -10.37 20.98 29.07
N PRO A 374 -11.34 21.82 28.65
CA PRO A 374 -12.56 21.35 28.01
C PRO A 374 -12.26 20.44 26.83
N VAL A 375 -13.10 19.41 26.68
CA VAL A 375 -13.00 18.40 25.62
C VAL A 375 -14.32 18.39 24.85
N TYR A 376 -14.27 18.16 23.54
CA TYR A 376 -15.44 18.31 22.67
C TYR A 376 -15.75 17.02 21.91
N ASP A 377 -17.00 16.81 21.52
CA ASP A 377 -17.40 15.80 20.53
C ASP A 377 -18.63 16.31 19.78
N THR A 378 -18.86 15.84 18.56
CA THR A 378 -20.03 16.19 17.76
C THR A 378 -20.59 14.96 17.08
N LEU A 379 -21.91 14.78 17.20
CA LEU A 379 -22.67 13.73 16.51
C LEU A 379 -23.56 14.36 15.44
N TYR A 380 -23.86 13.60 14.39
CA TYR A 380 -24.54 14.10 13.20
C TYR A 380 -25.75 13.24 12.85
N PHE A 381 -26.77 13.85 12.28
CA PHE A 381 -27.84 13.17 11.57
C PHE A 381 -28.46 14.12 10.53
N THR A 382 -29.13 13.57 9.53
CA THR A 382 -29.71 14.32 8.42
C THR A 382 -31.16 13.92 8.20
N ALA A 383 -32.04 14.91 8.08
CA ALA A 383 -33.35 14.69 7.46
C ALA A 383 -33.25 15.06 6.00
N GLN A 384 -33.05 14.06 5.15
CA GLN A 384 -32.92 14.23 3.71
C GLN A 384 -34.31 14.26 3.08
N ASN A 385 -34.52 15.19 2.14
CA ASN A 385 -35.69 15.14 1.27
C ASN A 385 -35.36 14.22 0.07
N PRO A 386 -36.03 13.06 -0.09
CA PRO A 386 -35.70 12.13 -1.16
C PRO A 386 -35.90 12.72 -2.57
N THR A 387 -36.74 13.75 -2.71
CA THR A 387 -36.97 14.40 -4.01
C THR A 387 -35.85 15.36 -4.41
N ASP A 388 -34.91 15.67 -3.50
CA ASP A 388 -33.76 16.53 -3.81
C ASP A 388 -32.65 15.75 -4.54
N VAL A 389 -32.71 14.42 -4.54
CA VAL A 389 -31.74 13.55 -5.21
C VAL A 389 -32.27 13.21 -6.60
N GLY A 390 -31.54 13.59 -7.65
CA GLY A 390 -31.88 13.23 -9.02
C GLY A 390 -31.84 11.71 -9.25
N PRO A 391 -32.56 11.19 -10.27
CA PRO A 391 -32.62 9.76 -10.55
C PRO A 391 -31.26 9.14 -10.93
N ASP A 392 -30.35 9.96 -11.44
CA ASP A 392 -29.00 9.58 -11.84
C ASP A 392 -27.93 10.14 -10.87
N GLU A 393 -28.29 10.54 -9.65
CA GLU A 393 -27.36 11.06 -8.64
C GLU A 393 -27.22 10.13 -7.44
N SER A 394 -26.08 10.19 -6.74
CA SER A 394 -25.87 9.43 -5.52
C SER A 394 -26.68 9.99 -4.34
N SER A 395 -27.33 9.12 -3.58
CA SER A 395 -28.10 9.47 -2.37
C SER A 395 -27.26 10.08 -1.26
N ILE A 396 -25.94 9.89 -1.25
CA ILE A 396 -25.04 10.43 -0.21
C ILE A 396 -24.15 11.58 -0.71
N ALA A 397 -24.14 11.83 -2.03
CA ALA A 397 -23.41 12.92 -2.68
C ALA A 397 -24.12 13.35 -3.98
N TYR A 398 -24.94 14.39 -3.90
CA TYR A 398 -25.79 14.88 -5.00
C TYR A 398 -25.74 16.40 -5.13
N THR A 399 -26.28 16.94 -6.22
CA THR A 399 -26.34 18.38 -6.44
C THR A 399 -27.60 18.96 -5.80
N GLY A 400 -27.44 19.85 -4.82
CA GLY A 400 -28.55 20.57 -4.20
C GLY A 400 -29.22 21.55 -5.15
N ALA A 401 -30.37 22.11 -4.72
CA ALA A 401 -31.13 23.09 -5.49
C ALA A 401 -30.35 24.37 -5.83
N ASP A 402 -29.27 24.67 -5.11
CA ASP A 402 -28.36 25.80 -5.37
C ASP A 402 -27.24 25.47 -6.37
N GLY A 403 -27.22 24.24 -6.91
CA GLY A 403 -26.23 23.77 -7.87
C GLY A 403 -24.93 23.27 -7.25
N LYS A 404 -24.85 23.13 -5.91
CA LYS A 404 -23.65 22.69 -5.19
C LYS A 404 -23.77 21.27 -4.65
N MET A 405 -22.63 20.63 -4.41
CA MET A 405 -22.60 19.31 -3.78
C MET A 405 -23.14 19.35 -2.34
N MET A 406 -24.08 18.44 -2.08
CA MET A 406 -24.59 18.10 -0.76
C MET A 406 -24.03 16.75 -0.34
N TYR A 407 -23.71 16.60 0.95
CA TYR A 407 -23.14 15.36 1.50
C TYR A 407 -23.95 14.88 2.69
N VAL A 408 -24.28 13.59 2.71
CA VAL A 408 -24.93 12.95 3.86
C VAL A 408 -23.87 12.20 4.67
N PRO A 409 -23.50 12.69 5.87
CA PRO A 409 -22.50 12.03 6.69
C PRO A 409 -23.07 10.81 7.43
N ASP A 410 -22.16 9.99 7.96
CA ASP A 410 -22.49 9.06 9.04
C ASP A 410 -22.73 9.78 10.37
N TYR A 411 -23.11 9.03 11.40
CA TYR A 411 -23.47 9.61 12.70
C TYR A 411 -22.29 10.26 13.45
N ARG A 412 -21.04 9.97 13.04
CA ARG A 412 -19.81 10.58 13.56
C ARG A 412 -19.31 11.73 12.67
N GLY A 413 -19.99 12.01 11.57
CA GLY A 413 -19.69 13.12 10.67
C GLY A 413 -18.74 12.77 9.52
N ASN A 414 -18.30 11.51 9.41
CA ASN A 414 -17.49 11.08 8.27
C ASN A 414 -18.34 11.14 7.01
N ARG A 415 -17.73 11.58 5.91
CA ARG A 415 -18.40 11.80 4.64
C ARG A 415 -17.40 11.71 3.49
N ILE A 416 -17.92 11.65 2.26
CA ILE A 416 -17.14 11.92 1.06
C ILE A 416 -16.47 13.29 1.21
N ILE A 417 -15.14 13.32 1.16
CA ILE A 417 -14.36 14.53 1.45
C ILE A 417 -14.34 15.48 0.24
N ASP A 418 -14.04 16.75 0.51
CA ASP A 418 -13.81 17.75 -0.53
C ASP A 418 -12.39 17.62 -1.12
N PHE A 419 -12.30 17.23 -2.39
CA PHE A 419 -11.04 17.07 -3.11
C PHE A 419 -10.59 18.32 -3.86
N SER A 420 -11.38 19.41 -3.87
CA SER A 420 -11.14 20.57 -4.73
C SER A 420 -9.84 21.32 -4.45
N ASN A 421 -9.19 21.10 -3.31
CA ASN A 421 -7.93 21.74 -2.90
C ASN A 421 -6.66 21.09 -3.49
N VAL A 422 -6.78 20.09 -4.38
CA VAL A 422 -5.62 19.43 -5.00
C VAL A 422 -5.14 20.14 -6.26
N GLY A 423 -3.86 19.95 -6.60
CA GLY A 423 -3.25 20.49 -7.83
C GLY A 423 -2.53 21.82 -7.62
N TYR A 424 -1.89 22.31 -8.67
CA TYR A 424 -1.11 23.54 -8.72
C TYR A 424 -1.84 24.71 -8.05
N MET A 425 -1.16 25.36 -7.08
CA MET A 425 -1.69 26.47 -6.28
C MET A 425 -3.03 26.17 -5.58
N GLY A 426 -3.28 24.90 -5.24
CA GLY A 426 -4.51 24.45 -4.59
C GLY A 426 -5.67 24.17 -5.55
N GLY A 427 -5.41 23.99 -6.84
CA GLY A 427 -6.41 23.65 -7.85
C GLY A 427 -7.16 24.85 -8.43
N GLY A 428 -7.64 24.72 -9.67
CA GLY A 428 -8.41 25.78 -10.35
C GLY A 428 -7.60 26.92 -10.96
N VAL A 429 -6.27 26.84 -10.88
CA VAL A 429 -5.35 27.82 -11.43
C VAL A 429 -4.79 27.32 -12.76
N LYS A 430 -4.81 28.18 -13.78
CA LYS A 430 -4.23 27.86 -15.09
C LYS A 430 -2.71 27.69 -14.94
N LEU A 431 -2.17 26.60 -15.48
CA LEU A 431 -0.72 26.40 -15.52
C LEU A 431 -0.06 27.51 -16.36
N PRO A 432 0.98 28.20 -15.82
CA PRO A 432 1.52 29.39 -16.44
C PRO A 432 2.45 29.06 -17.61
N ASP A 433 2.39 29.87 -18.66
CA ASP A 433 3.42 29.89 -19.70
C ASP A 433 4.55 30.80 -19.27
N VAL A 434 5.72 30.21 -19.01
CA VAL A 434 6.89 30.94 -18.51
C VAL A 434 7.82 31.32 -19.66
N GLN A 435 8.32 32.55 -19.68
CA GLN A 435 9.25 33.03 -20.71
C GLN A 435 10.55 32.23 -20.74
N ALA A 436 10.92 31.73 -21.93
CA ALA A 436 12.23 31.14 -22.15
C ALA A 436 13.33 32.18 -21.91
N ARG A 437 14.36 31.79 -21.16
CA ARG A 437 15.55 32.63 -20.88
C ARG A 437 16.78 32.11 -21.60
N ILE A 438 16.84 30.80 -21.78
CA ILE A 438 17.90 30.09 -22.49
C ILE A 438 17.23 29.12 -23.45
N ALA A 439 17.71 29.07 -24.68
CA ALA A 439 17.39 28.00 -25.61
C ALA A 439 18.66 27.21 -25.93
N LEU A 440 18.56 25.89 -25.89
CA LEU A 440 19.59 24.98 -26.34
C LEU A 440 19.15 24.36 -27.66
N GLU A 441 20.04 24.36 -28.65
CA GLU A 441 19.87 23.55 -29.86
C GLU A 441 20.39 22.13 -29.61
N PRO A 442 19.83 21.09 -30.27
CA PRO A 442 20.39 19.74 -30.20
C PRO A 442 21.79 19.70 -30.80
N VAL A 443 22.67 18.86 -30.25
CA VAL A 443 24.02 18.65 -30.79
C VAL A 443 24.01 17.38 -31.63
N ALA A 444 24.60 17.42 -32.83
CA ALA A 444 24.73 16.24 -33.67
C ALA A 444 25.75 15.24 -33.08
N GLY A 445 25.47 13.94 -33.24
CA GLY A 445 26.34 12.84 -32.80
C GLY A 445 25.98 12.26 -31.43
N ASP A 446 26.91 11.51 -30.84
CA ASP A 446 26.68 10.73 -29.61
C ASP A 446 27.16 11.42 -28.31
N ALA A 447 27.41 12.73 -28.35
CA ALA A 447 27.87 13.48 -27.18
C ALA A 447 26.81 13.54 -26.07
N ASP A 448 27.24 13.45 -24.81
CA ASP A 448 26.36 13.58 -23.64
C ASP A 448 26.03 15.05 -23.35
N ASP A 449 24.75 15.40 -23.37
CA ASP A 449 24.18 16.71 -23.10
C ASP A 449 23.94 16.98 -21.61
N THR A 450 24.12 16.00 -20.72
CA THR A 450 23.80 16.12 -19.28
C THR A 450 24.39 17.40 -18.68
N ALA A 451 25.69 17.61 -18.83
CA ALA A 451 26.36 18.78 -18.27
C ALA A 451 25.90 20.10 -18.91
N ARG A 452 25.57 20.07 -20.21
CA ARG A 452 25.12 21.25 -20.96
C ARG A 452 23.72 21.68 -20.55
N ILE A 453 22.79 20.73 -20.42
CA ILE A 453 21.44 21.00 -19.95
C ILE A 453 21.47 21.44 -18.48
N GLN A 454 22.27 20.77 -17.63
CA GLN A 454 22.42 21.16 -16.23
C GLN A 454 22.96 22.59 -16.10
N ALA A 455 23.96 22.98 -16.90
CA ALA A 455 24.49 24.34 -16.89
C ALA A 455 23.43 25.39 -17.25
N ALA A 456 22.53 25.10 -18.20
CA ALA A 456 21.41 25.98 -18.53
C ALA A 456 20.40 26.09 -17.37
N ILE A 457 20.06 24.96 -16.73
CA ILE A 457 19.21 24.94 -15.52
C ILE A 457 19.84 25.77 -14.40
N ASP A 458 21.13 25.57 -14.13
CA ASP A 458 21.87 26.30 -13.10
C ASP A 458 21.92 27.80 -13.39
N GLN A 459 22.06 28.17 -14.66
CA GLN A 459 22.08 29.58 -15.07
C GLN A 459 20.72 30.25 -14.90
N VAL A 460 19.62 29.59 -15.31
CA VAL A 460 18.26 30.10 -15.03
C VAL A 460 18.00 30.17 -13.53
N SER A 461 18.50 29.20 -12.76
CA SER A 461 18.39 29.17 -11.30
C SER A 461 19.05 30.37 -10.60
N GLN A 462 20.01 31.04 -11.25
CA GLN A 462 20.70 32.23 -10.74
C GLN A 462 20.02 33.56 -11.15
N MET A 463 19.02 33.53 -12.03
CA MET A 463 18.32 34.74 -12.49
C MET A 463 17.33 35.26 -11.44
N PRO A 464 17.01 36.57 -11.40
CA PRO A 464 15.97 37.11 -10.52
C PRO A 464 14.62 36.40 -10.69
N GLN A 465 13.88 36.25 -9.60
CA GLN A 465 12.48 35.81 -9.67
C GLN A 465 11.56 36.99 -10.05
N SER A 466 10.55 36.71 -10.88
CA SER A 466 9.44 37.62 -11.14
C SER A 466 8.53 37.74 -9.91
N ALA A 467 7.56 38.65 -9.98
CA ALA A 467 6.56 38.82 -8.91
C ALA A 467 5.74 37.54 -8.67
N GLU A 468 5.57 36.73 -9.71
CA GLU A 468 4.87 35.42 -9.69
C GLU A 468 5.79 34.27 -9.21
N GLY A 469 7.08 34.55 -8.97
CA GLY A 469 8.06 33.60 -8.44
C GLY A 469 8.91 32.90 -9.49
N PHE A 470 8.79 33.24 -10.79
CA PHE A 470 9.51 32.58 -11.88
C PHE A 470 10.82 33.25 -12.23
N ARG A 471 11.86 32.46 -12.44
CA ARG A 471 13.14 32.88 -13.04
C ARG A 471 13.09 32.76 -14.55
N GLY A 472 12.49 31.67 -15.04
CA GLY A 472 12.22 31.46 -16.45
C GLY A 472 12.28 30.01 -16.88
N ALA A 473 12.14 29.78 -18.19
CA ALA A 473 12.26 28.46 -18.79
C ALA A 473 13.63 28.24 -19.46
N VAL A 474 14.17 27.03 -19.29
CA VAL A 474 15.17 26.44 -20.19
C VAL A 474 14.40 25.76 -21.31
N LEU A 475 14.53 26.30 -22.53
CA LEU A 475 13.94 25.72 -23.73
C LEU A 475 14.95 24.77 -24.38
N LEU A 476 14.55 23.53 -24.57
CA LEU A 476 15.22 22.58 -25.45
C LEU A 476 14.50 22.64 -26.80
N LYS A 477 15.22 23.05 -27.84
CA LYS A 477 14.69 23.09 -29.21
C LYS A 477 14.47 21.66 -29.71
N LYS A 478 13.55 21.48 -30.66
CA LYS A 478 13.27 20.17 -31.25
C LYS A 478 14.54 19.42 -31.69
N GLY A 479 14.56 18.12 -31.48
CA GLY A 479 15.71 17.25 -31.68
C GLY A 479 16.06 16.41 -30.45
N THR A 480 17.11 15.60 -30.57
CA THR A 480 17.52 14.63 -29.55
C THR A 480 18.67 15.16 -28.70
N TYR A 481 18.52 15.03 -27.38
CA TYR A 481 19.54 15.33 -26.37
C TYR A 481 19.86 14.05 -25.62
N ARG A 482 21.14 13.66 -25.62
CA ARG A 482 21.55 12.39 -24.98
C ARG A 482 21.92 12.67 -23.54
N VAL A 483 21.34 11.97 -22.58
CA VAL A 483 21.53 12.24 -21.15
C VAL A 483 22.09 11.00 -20.47
N GLY A 484 23.40 10.94 -20.27
CA GLY A 484 24.08 9.84 -19.58
C GLY A 484 23.99 9.91 -18.05
N GLY A 485 23.74 11.08 -17.48
CA GLY A 485 23.60 11.31 -16.03
C GLY A 485 22.18 11.64 -15.57
N THR A 486 22.09 12.37 -14.46
CA THR A 486 20.83 12.87 -13.87
C THR A 486 20.82 14.40 -13.90
N LEU A 487 19.70 14.98 -14.32
CA LEU A 487 19.45 16.41 -14.27
C LEU A 487 18.79 16.80 -12.94
N TYR A 488 19.08 18.00 -12.46
CA TYR A 488 18.61 18.50 -11.18
C TYR A 488 18.00 19.89 -11.30
N ILE A 489 16.80 20.07 -10.74
CA ILE A 489 16.22 21.39 -10.46
C ILE A 489 16.15 21.54 -8.94
N ARG A 490 16.95 22.46 -8.38
CA ARG A 490 17.09 22.69 -6.93
C ARG A 490 16.75 24.12 -6.50
N ALA A 491 16.22 24.92 -7.41
CA ALA A 491 15.82 26.30 -7.17
C ALA A 491 14.37 26.52 -7.60
N SER A 492 13.66 27.37 -6.87
CA SER A 492 12.30 27.81 -7.24
C SER A 492 12.30 28.61 -8.54
N GLY A 493 11.19 28.56 -9.27
CA GLY A 493 10.92 29.42 -10.43
C GLY A 493 11.50 28.93 -11.75
N VAL A 494 11.94 27.67 -11.85
CA VAL A 494 12.62 27.13 -13.04
C VAL A 494 11.68 26.18 -13.79
N VAL A 495 11.57 26.37 -15.11
CA VAL A 495 10.82 25.48 -15.99
C VAL A 495 11.77 24.80 -16.98
N LEU A 496 11.64 23.49 -17.18
CA LEU A 496 12.26 22.76 -18.27
C LEU A 496 11.20 22.51 -19.36
N ARG A 497 11.41 23.07 -20.55
CA ARG A 497 10.45 23.03 -21.66
C ARG A 497 11.08 22.45 -22.92
N GLY A 498 10.35 21.62 -23.65
CA GLY A 498 10.66 21.23 -25.02
C GLY A 498 9.76 21.88 -26.08
N GLU A 499 9.92 21.43 -27.33
CA GLU A 499 9.11 21.80 -28.50
C GLU A 499 8.38 20.60 -29.10
N GLY A 500 7.63 19.88 -28.27
CA GLY A 500 6.75 18.79 -28.70
C GLY A 500 7.09 17.49 -27.98
N GLN A 501 6.04 16.76 -27.58
CA GLN A 501 6.13 15.42 -26.99
C GLN A 501 6.06 14.26 -28.01
N GLY A 502 5.99 14.59 -29.30
CA GLY A 502 6.03 13.64 -30.41
C GLY A 502 7.45 13.19 -30.78
N GLU A 503 7.55 12.31 -31.77
CA GLU A 503 8.84 11.80 -32.28
C GLU A 503 9.66 12.85 -33.06
N ASP A 504 8.99 13.86 -33.62
CA ASP A 504 9.59 15.01 -34.29
C ASP A 504 9.84 16.20 -33.35
N GLY A 505 9.51 16.04 -32.07
CA GLY A 505 9.62 17.05 -31.03
C GLY A 505 10.98 17.09 -30.34
N THR A 506 10.98 17.39 -29.04
CA THR A 506 12.19 17.37 -28.19
C THR A 506 12.32 16.04 -27.49
N ILE A 507 13.45 15.35 -27.66
CA ILE A 507 13.69 14.03 -27.07
C ILE A 507 14.83 14.11 -26.06
N LEU A 508 14.55 13.83 -24.80
CA LEU A 508 15.56 13.48 -23.80
C LEU A 508 15.81 11.97 -23.88
N TYR A 509 16.90 11.58 -24.54
CA TYR A 509 17.29 10.18 -24.70
C TYR A 509 18.28 9.78 -23.60
N ALA A 510 17.81 9.05 -22.59
CA ALA A 510 18.64 8.57 -21.50
C ALA A 510 19.54 7.43 -21.96
N THR A 511 20.85 7.64 -21.93
CA THR A 511 21.85 6.66 -22.40
C THR A 511 22.44 5.84 -21.27
N GLY A 512 23.17 4.77 -21.62
CA GLY A 512 23.92 3.96 -20.65
C GLY A 512 23.05 3.00 -19.84
N THR A 513 23.73 2.10 -19.12
CA THR A 513 23.09 0.96 -18.45
C THR A 513 22.86 1.14 -16.94
N ALA A 514 23.20 2.31 -16.41
CA ALA A 514 23.10 2.58 -14.98
C ALA A 514 21.66 2.93 -14.58
N LYS A 515 21.13 2.20 -13.58
CA LYS A 515 19.86 2.53 -12.90
C LYS A 515 19.97 3.91 -12.23
N ARG A 516 19.18 4.87 -12.71
CA ARG A 516 19.09 6.24 -12.18
C ARG A 516 17.77 6.91 -12.56
N ASN A 517 17.45 8.00 -11.90
CA ASN A 517 16.40 8.91 -12.35
C ASN A 517 16.98 9.89 -13.38
N ILE A 518 16.20 10.27 -14.37
CA ILE A 518 16.64 11.19 -15.43
C ILE A 518 16.55 12.65 -14.93
N LEU A 519 15.49 13.00 -14.19
CA LEU A 519 15.27 14.34 -13.65
C LEU A 519 14.82 14.31 -12.19
N GLU A 520 15.59 14.94 -11.31
CA GLU A 520 15.29 15.10 -9.90
C GLU A 520 15.01 16.57 -9.53
N ILE A 521 13.79 16.82 -9.05
CA ILE A 521 13.34 18.13 -8.59
C ILE A 521 13.28 18.09 -7.07
N GLN A 522 14.24 18.74 -6.41
CA GLN A 522 14.54 18.48 -5.00
C GLN A 522 14.69 19.76 -4.18
N GLY A 523 13.72 19.99 -3.29
CA GLY A 523 13.84 20.93 -2.18
C GLY A 523 14.21 20.22 -0.87
N LYS A 524 14.09 20.93 0.25
CA LYS A 524 14.27 20.36 1.59
C LYS A 524 12.96 20.25 2.36
N ALA A 525 12.91 19.28 3.26
CA ALA A 525 11.75 19.05 4.12
C ALA A 525 11.47 20.26 5.02
N PRO A 526 10.19 20.52 5.36
CA PRO A 526 9.82 21.56 6.30
C PRO A 526 10.38 21.26 7.70
N LYS A 527 10.75 22.32 8.43
CA LYS A 527 11.17 22.27 9.83
C LYS A 527 9.95 22.48 10.72
N LEU A 528 9.58 21.46 11.50
CA LEU A 528 8.50 21.55 12.48
C LEU A 528 8.90 22.37 13.70
N LEU A 529 8.01 23.25 14.17
CA LEU A 529 8.16 24.05 15.38
C LEU A 529 7.42 23.36 16.53
N THR A 530 7.99 22.31 17.09
CA THR A 530 7.32 21.44 18.08
C THR A 530 6.94 22.16 19.37
N ASP A 531 7.67 23.21 19.77
CA ASP A 531 7.33 24.02 20.96
C ASP A 531 6.02 24.82 20.77
N HIS A 532 5.64 25.05 19.51
CA HIS A 532 4.38 25.69 19.13
C HIS A 532 3.23 24.67 18.97
N ALA A 533 3.47 23.38 19.25
CA ALA A 533 2.42 22.38 19.13
C ALA A 533 1.31 22.60 20.16
N THR A 534 0.08 22.24 19.77
CA THR A 534 -1.05 22.10 20.69
C THR A 534 -1.84 20.86 20.34
N LYS A 535 -2.39 20.18 21.35
CA LYS A 535 -3.23 19.00 21.16
C LYS A 535 -4.61 19.39 20.62
N ILE A 536 -5.20 18.48 19.87
CA ILE A 536 -6.62 18.53 19.50
C ILE A 536 -7.45 18.15 20.71
N SER A 537 -8.47 18.95 21.00
CA SER A 537 -9.35 18.78 22.16
C SER A 537 -10.60 17.96 21.86
N ASP A 538 -10.91 17.69 20.60
CA ASP A 538 -12.00 16.80 20.24
C ASP A 538 -11.70 15.34 20.58
N LEU A 539 -12.72 14.61 21.05
CA LEU A 539 -12.68 13.14 21.16
C LEU A 539 -12.63 12.50 19.78
N PHE A 540 -13.25 13.15 18.79
CA PHE A 540 -13.33 12.68 17.41
C PHE A 540 -13.42 13.86 16.45
N VAL A 541 -12.51 13.89 15.49
CA VAL A 541 -12.57 14.79 14.33
C VAL A 541 -12.88 13.93 13.11
N PRO A 542 -13.98 14.16 12.37
CA PRO A 542 -14.37 13.30 11.26
C PRO A 542 -13.45 13.40 10.05
N SER A 543 -13.39 12.34 9.25
CA SER A 543 -12.91 12.43 7.87
C SER A 543 -13.80 13.42 7.10
N GLY A 544 -13.19 14.40 6.45
CA GLY A 544 -13.87 15.53 5.81
C GLY A 544 -13.90 16.82 6.64
N ALA A 545 -13.46 16.80 7.91
CA ALA A 545 -13.43 18.00 8.74
C ALA A 545 -12.45 19.06 8.19
N LYS A 546 -12.91 20.31 8.15
CA LYS A 546 -12.08 21.51 7.88
C LYS A 546 -11.90 22.40 9.12
N SER A 547 -12.41 21.99 10.27
CA SER A 547 -12.29 22.74 11.51
C SER A 547 -12.58 21.89 12.73
N PHE A 548 -11.87 22.18 13.82
CA PHE A 548 -11.87 21.39 15.05
C PHE A 548 -11.28 22.22 16.20
N ASN A 549 -11.46 21.75 17.42
CA ASN A 549 -11.03 22.40 18.65
C ASN A 549 -9.61 21.96 19.03
N VAL A 550 -8.82 22.90 19.54
CA VAL A 550 -7.47 22.68 20.05
C VAL A 550 -7.39 23.15 21.50
N GLU A 551 -6.37 22.71 22.22
CA GLU A 551 -6.19 23.13 23.62
C GLU A 551 -5.81 24.63 23.74
N ASP A 552 -5.13 25.20 22.75
CA ASP A 552 -4.72 26.60 22.72
C ASP A 552 -4.68 27.13 21.28
N ALA A 553 -5.74 27.84 20.88
CA ALA A 553 -5.83 28.41 19.54
C ALA A 553 -5.04 29.73 19.39
N ALA A 554 -4.63 30.37 20.49
CA ALA A 554 -3.89 31.63 20.47
C ALA A 554 -2.47 31.47 19.91
N LYS A 555 -1.98 30.23 19.79
CA LYS A 555 -0.71 29.90 19.12
C LYS A 555 -0.75 30.11 17.59
N PHE A 556 -1.92 30.30 17.00
CA PHE A 556 -2.08 30.37 15.55
C PHE A 556 -2.74 31.67 15.10
N LYS A 557 -2.44 32.05 13.85
CA LYS A 557 -3.14 33.08 13.08
C LYS A 557 -3.45 32.58 11.67
N VAL A 558 -4.40 33.25 11.02
CA VAL A 558 -4.73 32.99 9.61
C VAL A 558 -3.46 33.12 8.75
N GLY A 559 -3.26 32.15 7.84
CA GLY A 559 -2.09 32.05 6.98
C GLY A 559 -0.94 31.21 7.56
N ASP A 560 -1.00 30.81 8.84
CA ASP A 560 0.01 29.92 9.39
C ASP A 560 0.00 28.56 8.70
N LYS A 561 1.20 28.06 8.39
CA LYS A 561 1.44 26.73 7.84
C LYS A 561 1.58 25.73 8.97
N VAL A 562 0.80 24.67 8.94
CA VAL A 562 0.74 23.67 10.00
C VAL A 562 0.76 22.25 9.47
N LYS A 563 1.29 21.32 10.27
CA LYS A 563 0.98 19.91 10.19
C LYS A 563 -0.13 19.59 11.19
N VAL A 564 -1.23 19.04 10.71
CA VAL A 564 -2.24 18.40 11.57
C VAL A 564 -1.86 16.93 11.65
N ARG A 565 -1.33 16.52 12.79
CA ARG A 565 -0.86 15.16 13.04
C ARG A 565 -1.98 14.32 13.64
N ARG A 566 -2.25 13.19 13.00
CA ARG A 566 -3.00 12.07 13.60
C ARG A 566 -2.00 11.07 14.18
N TYR A 567 -2.18 10.71 15.44
CA TYR A 567 -1.46 9.59 16.04
C TYR A 567 -2.10 8.26 15.65
N GLY A 568 -1.26 7.25 15.36
CA GLY A 568 -1.69 5.87 15.21
C GLY A 568 -0.95 5.00 16.22
N ASN A 569 -1.63 4.61 17.30
CA ASN A 569 -1.05 3.77 18.36
C ASN A 569 -1.25 2.27 18.07
N SER A 570 -0.66 1.40 18.90
CA SER A 570 -0.78 -0.06 18.71
C SER A 570 -2.21 -0.57 18.89
N ARG A 571 -3.03 0.12 19.70
CA ARG A 571 -4.44 -0.24 19.89
C ARG A 571 -5.23 -0.09 18.60
N TRP A 572 -4.98 1.00 17.86
CA TRP A 572 -5.57 1.19 16.54
C TRP A 572 -5.07 0.15 15.53
N ILE A 573 -3.77 -0.12 15.49
CA ILE A 573 -3.20 -1.16 14.62
C ILE A 573 -3.86 -2.53 14.87
N HIS A 574 -4.11 -2.84 16.14
CA HIS A 574 -4.79 -4.05 16.57
C HIS A 574 -6.28 -4.07 16.16
N GLU A 575 -6.98 -2.95 16.36
CA GLU A 575 -8.37 -2.77 15.94
C GLU A 575 -8.56 -3.04 14.45
N ILE A 576 -7.62 -2.59 13.61
CA ILE A 576 -7.67 -2.84 12.15
C ILE A 576 -7.02 -4.17 11.73
N HIS A 577 -6.62 -5.01 12.70
CA HIS A 577 -6.00 -6.33 12.52
C HIS A 577 -4.66 -6.35 11.78
N MET A 578 -3.94 -5.24 11.77
CA MET A 578 -2.68 -5.12 11.02
C MET A 578 -1.44 -5.59 11.79
N ASP A 579 -1.63 -6.04 13.02
CA ASP A 579 -0.67 -6.80 13.82
C ASP A 579 -0.93 -8.33 13.81
N THR A 580 -1.91 -8.78 13.00
CA THR A 580 -2.32 -10.18 12.86
C THR A 580 -2.44 -10.58 11.39
N ILE A 581 -1.62 -10.00 10.52
CA ILE A 581 -1.50 -10.44 9.13
C ILE A 581 -0.93 -11.86 9.13
N PHE A 582 -1.46 -12.75 8.28
CA PHE A 582 -0.97 -14.14 8.21
C PHE A 582 0.55 -14.21 8.05
N GLU A 583 1.19 -14.98 8.92
CA GLU A 583 2.64 -15.06 9.02
C GLU A 583 3.22 -16.03 8.00
N ARG A 584 4.24 -15.56 7.29
CA ARG A 584 5.15 -16.34 6.44
C ARG A 584 6.52 -15.67 6.47
N ASP A 585 7.53 -16.34 5.93
CA ASP A 585 8.85 -15.74 5.74
C ASP A 585 8.72 -14.39 4.99
N GLY A 586 9.19 -13.33 5.64
CA GLY A 586 9.17 -11.95 5.13
C GLY A 586 7.89 -11.14 5.40
N THR A 587 6.87 -11.69 6.07
CA THR A 587 5.73 -10.89 6.55
C THR A 587 6.18 -9.94 7.66
N VAL A 588 5.85 -8.65 7.53
CA VAL A 588 6.10 -7.60 8.51
C VAL A 588 4.76 -7.08 9.02
N GLN A 589 4.45 -7.40 10.28
CA GLN A 589 3.32 -6.82 11.01
C GLN A 589 3.46 -5.30 11.11
N TRP A 590 2.34 -4.59 11.13
CA TRP A 590 2.39 -3.14 11.25
C TRP A 590 2.80 -2.71 12.65
N THR A 591 3.58 -1.64 12.70
CA THR A 591 3.91 -0.92 13.93
C THR A 591 3.19 0.43 13.93
N PRO A 592 3.02 1.07 15.10
CA PRO A 592 2.50 2.44 15.22
C PRO A 592 3.14 3.43 14.24
N PHE A 593 2.35 4.34 13.68
CA PHE A 593 2.82 5.44 12.82
C PHE A 593 1.83 6.61 12.82
N ASN A 594 2.32 7.79 12.43
CA ASN A 594 1.51 9.01 12.34
C ASN A 594 1.16 9.36 10.89
N LEU A 595 0.11 10.15 10.72
CA LEU A 595 -0.20 10.85 9.47
C LEU A 595 -0.13 12.37 9.71
N ASP A 596 0.70 13.07 8.95
CA ASP A 596 0.94 14.51 9.11
C ASP A 596 0.39 15.31 7.92
N PHE A 597 -0.84 15.81 8.05
CA PHE A 597 -1.55 16.56 7.01
C PHE A 597 -1.02 17.99 6.89
N ASP A 598 -0.54 18.41 5.72
CA ASP A 598 -0.06 19.78 5.47
C ASP A 598 -1.22 20.74 5.17
N ARG A 599 -1.43 21.71 6.05
CA ARG A 599 -2.59 22.61 5.99
C ARG A 599 -2.19 24.06 6.25
N VAL A 600 -3.08 24.97 5.87
CA VAL A 600 -2.99 26.40 6.17
C VAL A 600 -4.17 26.79 7.04
N ILE A 601 -3.92 27.55 8.11
CA ILE A 601 -4.97 28.08 8.99
C ILE A 601 -5.78 29.14 8.24
N THR A 602 -7.11 28.97 8.17
CA THR A 602 -8.04 29.88 7.48
C THR A 602 -8.90 30.70 8.42
N ALA A 603 -9.10 30.24 9.66
CA ALA A 603 -9.80 30.99 10.71
C ALA A 603 -9.35 30.55 12.11
N VAL A 604 -9.47 31.46 13.07
CA VAL A 604 -9.19 31.22 14.50
C VAL A 604 -10.30 31.83 15.33
N ASP A 605 -10.93 31.00 16.17
CA ASP A 605 -11.93 31.40 17.17
C ASP A 605 -11.36 31.15 18.57
N LEU A 606 -10.91 32.22 19.21
CA LEU A 606 -10.32 32.18 20.56
C LEU A 606 -11.36 31.92 21.65
N THR A 607 -12.65 32.16 21.40
CA THR A 607 -13.70 31.96 22.40
C THR A 607 -13.99 30.47 22.62
N ARG A 608 -13.78 29.66 21.58
CA ARG A 608 -13.98 28.21 21.59
C ARG A 608 -12.69 27.40 21.49
N ASN A 609 -11.54 28.07 21.38
CA ASN A 609 -10.27 27.47 20.97
C ASN A 609 -10.42 26.60 19.73
N ARG A 610 -11.02 27.15 18.68
CA ARG A 610 -11.32 26.42 17.45
C ARG A 610 -10.54 27.02 16.30
N ILE A 611 -10.01 26.17 15.43
CA ILE A 611 -9.30 26.58 14.22
C ILE A 611 -10.00 26.01 12.98
N ALA A 612 -9.81 26.67 11.84
CA ALA A 612 -10.19 26.14 10.53
C ALA A 612 -8.95 26.01 9.62
N ILE A 613 -9.00 25.05 8.70
CA ILE A 613 -7.95 24.72 7.74
C ILE A 613 -8.46 24.80 6.29
N ASP A 614 -7.54 24.94 5.35
CA ASP A 614 -7.79 25.14 3.92
C ASP A 614 -8.35 23.91 3.18
N ALA A 615 -7.88 22.71 3.54
CA ALA A 615 -8.29 21.45 2.95
C ALA A 615 -8.76 20.44 4.02
N PRO A 616 -9.67 19.51 3.71
CA PRO A 616 -10.22 18.60 4.72
C PRO A 616 -9.17 17.58 5.21
N LEU A 617 -9.39 17.05 6.41
CA LEU A 617 -8.66 15.88 6.89
C LEU A 617 -9.19 14.62 6.20
N ALA A 618 -8.30 13.83 5.61
CA ALA A 618 -8.68 12.60 4.89
C ALA A 618 -8.79 11.36 5.78
N ASN A 619 -8.60 11.51 7.09
CA ASN A 619 -8.79 10.44 8.07
C ASN A 619 -9.37 11.05 9.35
N SER A 620 -10.22 10.28 10.04
CA SER A 620 -10.66 10.65 11.38
C SER A 620 -9.49 10.76 12.35
N ILE A 621 -9.57 11.68 13.31
CA ILE A 621 -8.65 11.75 14.44
C ILE A 621 -9.44 11.39 15.70
N GLU A 622 -9.01 10.35 16.40
CA GLU A 622 -9.77 9.78 17.51
C GLU A 622 -8.90 9.72 18.76
N ARG A 623 -9.36 10.35 19.84
CA ARG A 623 -8.60 10.44 21.08
C ARG A 623 -8.28 9.08 21.69
N ARG A 624 -9.18 8.11 21.53
CA ARG A 624 -8.99 6.71 21.95
C ARG A 624 -7.81 6.00 21.27
N TRP A 625 -7.31 6.54 20.17
CA TRP A 625 -6.16 6.03 19.42
C TRP A 625 -4.94 6.96 19.46
N GLY A 626 -4.89 7.84 20.48
CA GLY A 626 -3.82 8.81 20.70
C GLY A 626 -4.20 10.24 20.33
N GLY A 627 -5.32 10.45 19.63
CA GLY A 627 -5.78 11.78 19.23
C GLY A 627 -4.86 12.42 18.17
N GLY A 628 -4.68 13.73 18.27
CA GLY A 628 -3.85 14.47 17.33
C GLY A 628 -3.34 15.78 17.89
N GLU A 629 -2.49 16.43 17.11
CA GLU A 629 -1.90 17.73 17.43
C GLU A 629 -1.78 18.60 16.18
N VAL A 630 -1.63 19.89 16.40
CA VAL A 630 -1.37 20.88 15.35
C VAL A 630 0.00 21.49 15.62
N ILE A 631 0.88 21.45 14.63
CA ILE A 631 2.28 21.88 14.75
C ILE A 631 2.57 22.88 13.65
N GLN A 632 3.00 24.10 14.00
CA GLN A 632 3.46 25.08 13.01
C GLN A 632 4.76 24.61 12.35
N TYR A 633 5.02 25.01 11.10
CA TYR A 633 6.29 24.71 10.44
C TYR A 633 6.82 25.87 9.59
N GLU A 634 8.13 25.83 9.35
CA GLU A 634 8.84 26.69 8.40
C GLU A 634 9.39 25.86 7.24
N ASP A 635 9.38 26.40 6.02
CA ASP A 635 9.80 25.68 4.81
C ASP A 635 10.56 26.58 3.81
N PRO A 636 11.54 27.41 4.25
CA PRO A 636 12.23 28.35 3.35
C PRO A 636 12.97 27.66 2.19
N ASP A 637 13.36 26.39 2.36
CA ASP A 637 14.09 25.59 1.37
C ASP A 637 13.18 24.59 0.62
N ARG A 638 11.86 24.63 0.83
CA ARG A 638 10.90 23.85 0.04
C ARG A 638 10.58 24.62 -1.24
N ILE A 639 11.18 24.17 -2.34
CA ILE A 639 11.17 24.89 -3.61
C ILE A 639 9.79 24.88 -4.27
N GLU A 640 9.53 25.88 -5.12
CA GLU A 640 8.22 26.08 -5.74
C GLU A 640 8.26 26.73 -7.11
N GLN A 641 7.12 26.77 -7.81
CA GLN A 641 7.01 27.36 -9.14
C GLN A 641 7.90 26.66 -10.16
N ILE A 642 7.77 25.34 -10.27
CA ILE A 642 8.60 24.48 -11.12
C ILE A 642 7.76 23.72 -12.13
N GLY A 643 8.19 23.73 -13.39
CA GLY A 643 7.48 23.08 -14.50
C GLY A 643 8.38 22.14 -15.29
N VAL A 644 7.81 21.05 -15.79
CA VAL A 644 8.41 20.16 -16.80
C VAL A 644 7.40 19.95 -17.91
N GLU A 645 7.72 20.33 -19.15
CA GLU A 645 6.68 20.39 -20.17
C GLU A 645 7.13 20.21 -21.61
N ASN A 646 6.20 19.73 -22.45
CA ASN A 646 6.28 19.67 -23.91
C ASN A 646 7.48 18.89 -24.47
N LEU A 647 7.76 17.69 -23.95
CA LEU A 647 8.93 16.91 -24.36
C LEU A 647 8.64 15.41 -24.36
N ARG A 648 9.49 14.66 -25.05
CA ARG A 648 9.54 13.20 -25.02
C ARG A 648 10.75 12.74 -24.23
N VAL A 649 10.60 11.65 -23.50
CA VAL A 649 11.67 10.97 -22.76
C VAL A 649 11.70 9.53 -23.20
N ASP A 650 12.90 9.04 -23.49
CA ASP A 650 13.11 7.67 -23.94
C ASP A 650 14.38 7.14 -23.28
N SER A 651 14.41 5.86 -22.91
CA SER A 651 15.55 5.22 -22.27
C SER A 651 16.15 4.18 -23.19
N ALA A 652 17.46 4.24 -23.40
CA ALA A 652 18.20 3.12 -23.99
C ALA A 652 18.03 1.86 -23.12
N PHE A 653 17.86 0.70 -23.75
CA PHE A 653 17.80 -0.60 -23.09
C PHE A 653 18.31 -1.67 -24.06
N ASP A 654 18.58 -2.89 -23.58
CA ASP A 654 18.92 -4.05 -24.41
C ASP A 654 17.65 -4.78 -24.88
N PRO A 655 17.26 -4.66 -26.17
CA PRO A 655 16.05 -5.30 -26.69
C PRO A 655 16.19 -6.82 -26.84
N SER A 656 17.38 -7.39 -26.69
CA SER A 656 17.56 -8.85 -26.67
C SER A 656 17.10 -9.47 -25.35
N VAL A 657 17.03 -8.67 -24.28
CA VAL A 657 16.56 -9.13 -22.96
C VAL A 657 15.03 -9.10 -22.94
N THR A 658 14.44 -10.29 -23.07
CA THR A 658 12.99 -10.49 -23.10
C THR A 658 12.54 -11.51 -22.07
N ALA A 659 11.27 -11.43 -21.67
CA ALA A 659 10.61 -12.42 -20.83
C ALA A 659 9.18 -12.67 -21.33
N THR A 660 8.55 -13.74 -20.83
CA THR A 660 7.19 -14.11 -21.20
C THR A 660 6.30 -14.17 -19.97
N GLN A 661 5.12 -13.55 -20.04
CA GLN A 661 4.08 -13.67 -19.02
C GLN A 661 2.72 -13.80 -19.71
N SER A 662 1.89 -14.75 -19.25
CA SER A 662 0.57 -15.01 -19.82
C SER A 662 0.58 -15.21 -21.35
N GLY A 663 1.64 -15.86 -21.86
CA GLY A 663 1.81 -16.14 -23.29
C GLY A 663 2.25 -14.95 -24.15
N LYS A 664 2.53 -13.77 -23.57
CA LYS A 664 3.03 -12.60 -24.29
C LYS A 664 4.51 -12.34 -23.96
N THR A 665 5.33 -12.17 -24.99
CA THR A 665 6.73 -11.74 -24.86
C THR A 665 6.80 -10.23 -24.68
N TYR A 666 7.65 -9.76 -23.78
CA TYR A 666 7.88 -8.35 -23.49
C TYR A 666 9.36 -8.08 -23.20
N TYR A 667 9.80 -6.82 -23.32
CA TYR A 667 11.16 -6.39 -22.97
C TYR A 667 11.35 -6.31 -21.47
N SER A 668 12.38 -6.99 -20.96
CA SER A 668 12.59 -7.22 -19.52
C SER A 668 13.94 -6.72 -18.99
N ASP A 669 14.72 -6.00 -19.81
CA ASP A 669 15.93 -5.35 -19.34
C ASP A 669 15.62 -4.45 -18.14
N GLU A 670 16.53 -4.41 -17.18
CA GLU A 670 16.44 -3.47 -16.05
C GLU A 670 17.69 -2.60 -15.93
N ASN A 671 18.71 -2.84 -16.74
CA ASN A 671 19.97 -2.10 -16.69
C ASN A 671 19.87 -0.85 -17.56
N HIS A 672 19.01 0.08 -17.16
CA HIS A 672 18.79 1.37 -17.82
C HIS A 672 18.16 2.42 -16.89
N ALA A 673 17.84 3.61 -17.42
CA ALA A 673 17.20 4.66 -16.64
C ALA A 673 15.81 4.23 -16.14
N VAL A 674 15.53 4.56 -14.88
CA VAL A 674 14.43 3.95 -14.12
C VAL A 674 13.17 4.81 -14.12
N SER A 675 13.31 6.10 -13.85
CA SER A 675 12.19 7.04 -13.80
C SER A 675 12.57 8.39 -14.41
N PHE A 676 11.59 9.15 -14.87
CA PHE A 676 11.82 10.49 -15.41
C PHE A 676 11.80 11.57 -14.33
N ALA A 677 10.62 12.13 -13.99
CA ALA A 677 10.52 13.31 -13.14
C ALA A 677 10.10 12.95 -11.71
N ILE A 678 10.99 13.20 -10.75
CA ILE A 678 10.74 12.99 -9.31
C ILE A 678 10.63 14.33 -8.59
N PHE A 679 9.47 14.62 -7.99
CA PHE A 679 9.22 15.85 -7.22
C PHE A 679 9.32 15.56 -5.72
N THR A 680 10.37 16.03 -5.05
CA THR A 680 10.60 15.79 -3.62
C THR A 680 10.73 17.10 -2.86
N ASN A 681 9.92 17.30 -1.82
CA ASN A 681 9.85 18.56 -1.07
C ASN A 681 9.60 19.80 -1.96
N VAL A 682 8.61 19.69 -2.85
CA VAL A 682 8.23 20.77 -3.79
C VAL A 682 6.80 21.24 -3.51
N LYS A 683 6.49 22.51 -3.72
CA LYS A 683 5.10 22.99 -3.78
C LYS A 683 4.83 23.78 -5.06
N ASN A 684 3.57 23.88 -5.48
CA ASN A 684 3.19 24.68 -6.66
C ASN A 684 4.02 24.31 -7.90
N ALA A 685 3.95 23.04 -8.31
CA ALA A 685 4.70 22.53 -9.45
C ALA A 685 3.81 21.79 -10.43
N TRP A 686 4.31 21.58 -11.65
CA TRP A 686 3.57 20.84 -12.65
C TRP A 686 4.45 20.03 -13.60
N MET A 687 3.81 19.05 -14.22
CA MET A 687 4.30 18.35 -15.40
C MET A 687 3.17 18.27 -16.42
N ARG A 688 3.40 18.71 -17.66
CA ARG A 688 2.37 18.64 -18.71
C ARG A 688 2.90 18.31 -20.10
N GLU A 689 2.11 17.58 -20.87
CA GLU A 689 2.46 17.22 -22.25
C GLU A 689 3.84 16.57 -22.34
N VAL A 690 4.03 15.47 -21.58
CA VAL A 690 5.22 14.64 -21.66
C VAL A 690 4.88 13.21 -22.05
N THR A 691 5.61 12.67 -23.04
CA THR A 691 5.56 11.25 -23.38
C THR A 691 6.82 10.54 -22.87
N GLY A 692 6.67 9.48 -22.09
CA GLY A 692 7.76 8.61 -21.64
C GLY A 692 7.73 7.24 -22.31
N LEU A 693 8.89 6.72 -22.71
CA LEU A 693 9.07 5.38 -23.27
C LEU A 693 10.20 4.63 -22.58
N HIS A 694 10.07 3.31 -22.53
CA HIS A 694 11.12 2.39 -22.10
C HIS A 694 11.65 2.64 -20.68
N LEU A 695 10.86 3.31 -19.83
CA LEU A 695 11.17 3.48 -18.42
C LEU A 695 10.86 2.19 -17.66
N ASN A 696 11.65 1.91 -16.63
CA ASN A 696 11.45 0.74 -15.78
C ASN A 696 10.35 0.97 -14.72
N HIS A 697 10.25 2.19 -14.17
CA HIS A 697 9.43 2.47 -12.99
C HIS A 697 8.44 3.61 -13.17
N ALA A 698 8.82 4.89 -13.19
CA ALA A 698 7.84 5.99 -13.18
C ALA A 698 8.12 7.09 -14.21
N LEU A 699 7.09 7.54 -14.93
CA LEU A 699 7.16 8.77 -15.71
C LEU A 699 7.11 9.99 -14.78
N ALA A 700 6.17 9.98 -13.83
CA ALA A 700 6.02 11.02 -12.82
C ALA A 700 5.88 10.41 -11.42
N HIS A 701 6.75 10.84 -10.51
CA HIS A 701 6.63 10.52 -9.08
C HIS A 701 6.56 11.79 -8.25
N VAL A 702 5.37 12.09 -7.71
CA VAL A 702 5.20 13.15 -6.71
C VAL A 702 5.53 12.58 -5.34
N SER A 703 6.78 12.73 -4.92
CA SER A 703 7.33 12.13 -3.70
C SER A 703 6.93 12.88 -2.41
N ARG A 704 7.38 12.36 -1.26
CA ARG A 704 7.05 12.89 0.07
C ARG A 704 7.51 14.34 0.23
N GLY A 705 6.76 15.05 1.07
CA GLY A 705 6.99 16.48 1.30
C GLY A 705 6.61 17.34 0.11
N SER A 706 6.04 16.79 -0.97
CA SER A 706 5.51 17.58 -2.07
C SER A 706 4.01 17.85 -1.90
N LYS A 707 3.53 19.04 -2.29
CA LYS A 707 2.10 19.39 -2.27
C LYS A 707 1.69 20.36 -3.38
N TRP A 708 0.41 20.37 -3.76
CA TRP A 708 -0.09 21.25 -4.84
C TRP A 708 0.69 21.06 -6.15
N VAL A 709 0.77 19.80 -6.58
CA VAL A 709 1.42 19.41 -7.83
C VAL A 709 0.36 18.93 -8.83
N THR A 710 0.43 19.42 -10.07
CA THR A 710 -0.43 18.94 -11.18
C THR A 710 0.40 18.18 -12.20
N VAL A 711 0.03 16.93 -12.50
CA VAL A 711 0.60 16.15 -13.62
C VAL A 711 -0.51 15.90 -14.63
N GLN A 712 -0.43 16.50 -15.82
CA GLN A 712 -1.53 16.42 -16.78
C GLN A 712 -1.13 16.18 -18.23
N ASP A 713 -2.01 15.57 -19.02
CA ASP A 713 -1.84 15.46 -20.47
C ASP A 713 -0.58 14.67 -20.88
N ASN A 714 -0.19 13.66 -20.08
CA ASN A 714 1.02 12.86 -20.30
C ASN A 714 0.70 11.45 -20.82
N LYS A 715 1.71 10.79 -21.40
CA LYS A 715 1.64 9.41 -21.87
C LYS A 715 2.83 8.60 -21.40
N SER A 716 2.62 7.44 -20.79
CA SER A 716 3.67 6.47 -20.49
C SER A 716 3.45 5.23 -21.34
N LEU A 717 4.39 4.93 -22.23
CA LEU A 717 4.28 3.88 -23.23
C LEU A 717 5.44 2.88 -23.08
N ASP A 718 5.22 1.64 -23.53
CA ASP A 718 6.25 0.60 -23.71
C ASP A 718 7.27 0.49 -22.57
N MET A 719 6.79 0.23 -21.35
CA MET A 719 7.67 0.11 -20.18
C MET A 719 8.56 -1.13 -20.28
N VAL A 720 9.82 -1.01 -19.85
CA VAL A 720 10.84 -2.06 -19.96
C VAL A 720 11.35 -2.43 -18.56
N SER A 721 11.01 -3.64 -18.13
CA SER A 721 11.41 -4.24 -16.85
C SER A 721 10.88 -5.65 -16.76
N VAL A 722 11.41 -6.49 -15.86
CA VAL A 722 10.64 -7.66 -15.40
C VAL A 722 9.33 -7.23 -14.73
N ILE A 723 8.27 -8.01 -14.89
CA ILE A 723 6.94 -7.73 -14.33
C ILE A 723 6.85 -8.28 -12.90
N THR A 724 7.50 -7.57 -11.98
CA THR A 724 7.57 -7.93 -10.55
C THR A 724 7.23 -6.72 -9.66
N GLY A 725 7.09 -6.99 -8.36
CA GLY A 725 6.96 -5.96 -7.33
C GLY A 725 8.05 -4.90 -7.44
N GLY A 726 7.69 -3.61 -7.35
CA GLY A 726 8.63 -2.49 -7.39
C GLY A 726 8.80 -1.82 -8.76
N ASN A 727 8.26 -2.39 -9.84
CA ASN A 727 8.43 -1.88 -11.21
C ASN A 727 7.11 -1.50 -11.89
N ARG A 728 7.19 -0.62 -12.90
CA ARG A 728 6.10 -0.17 -13.79
C ARG A 728 4.95 0.59 -13.12
N TYR A 729 5.29 1.65 -12.40
CA TYR A 729 4.40 2.58 -11.68
C TYR A 729 4.42 3.98 -12.32
N PRO A 730 3.90 4.15 -13.56
CA PRO A 730 4.10 5.36 -14.37
C PRO A 730 3.63 6.64 -13.68
N TYR A 731 2.49 6.61 -12.98
CA TYR A 731 1.94 7.74 -12.24
C TYR A 731 1.85 7.42 -10.75
N LYS A 732 2.86 7.86 -10.00
CA LYS A 732 3.04 7.51 -8.59
C LYS A 732 2.91 8.74 -7.68
N MET A 733 2.10 8.62 -6.64
CA MET A 733 1.96 9.63 -5.58
C MET A 733 2.48 9.12 -4.23
N SER A 734 3.26 9.96 -3.56
CA SER A 734 3.65 9.86 -2.15
C SER A 734 3.54 11.18 -1.39
N GLY A 735 3.27 12.29 -2.10
CA GLY A 735 2.90 13.58 -1.54
C GLY A 735 1.38 13.72 -1.33
N GLU A 736 0.93 14.93 -1.03
CA GLU A 736 -0.47 15.25 -0.72
C GLU A 736 -0.98 16.41 -1.55
N LEU A 737 -2.30 16.58 -1.66
CA LEU A 737 -2.93 17.66 -2.45
C LEU A 737 -2.47 17.66 -3.92
N THR A 738 -2.33 16.46 -4.49
CA THR A 738 -1.82 16.24 -5.86
C THR A 738 -2.97 15.96 -6.83
N LEU A 739 -2.90 16.56 -8.01
CA LEU A 739 -3.81 16.30 -9.14
C LEU A 739 -3.05 15.60 -10.25
N MET A 740 -3.53 14.44 -10.70
CA MET A 740 -3.06 13.78 -11.92
C MET A 740 -4.24 13.63 -12.89
N GLN A 741 -4.26 14.37 -14.00
CA GLN A 741 -5.41 14.40 -14.90
C GLN A 741 -5.08 14.14 -16.37
N ARG A 742 -5.98 13.49 -17.12
CA ARG A 742 -5.80 13.24 -18.57
C ARG A 742 -4.47 12.56 -18.91
N ASN A 743 -4.11 11.58 -18.10
CA ASN A 743 -2.89 10.81 -18.28
C ASN A 743 -3.21 9.45 -18.90
N TYR A 744 -2.32 8.97 -19.76
CA TYR A 744 -2.43 7.68 -20.42
C TYR A 744 -1.27 6.77 -20.02
N ALA A 745 -1.56 5.50 -19.74
CA ALA A 745 -0.56 4.48 -19.49
C ALA A 745 -0.79 3.23 -20.36
N GLU A 746 0.30 2.61 -20.79
CA GLU A 746 0.31 1.32 -21.46
C GLU A 746 1.35 0.40 -20.81
N THR A 747 1.05 -0.91 -20.73
CA THR A 747 1.95 -1.97 -20.19
C THR A 747 2.39 -1.77 -18.74
N ALA A 748 1.64 -0.98 -17.97
CA ALA A 748 1.91 -0.73 -16.55
C ALA A 748 1.63 -2.00 -15.72
N ARG A 749 2.31 -2.14 -14.56
CA ARG A 749 1.78 -3.02 -13.50
C ARG A 749 0.71 -2.28 -12.73
N HIS A 750 1.03 -1.11 -12.19
CA HIS A 750 0.09 -0.31 -11.44
C HIS A 750 0.14 1.11 -12.02
N ALA A 751 -0.84 1.48 -12.85
CA ALA A 751 -0.77 2.73 -13.60
C ALA A 751 -0.93 3.95 -12.70
N PHE A 752 -1.98 3.96 -11.86
CA PHE A 752 -2.35 5.09 -11.00
C PHE A 752 -2.22 4.69 -9.52
N VAL A 753 -1.07 5.02 -8.92
CA VAL A 753 -0.64 4.49 -7.63
C VAL A 753 -0.51 5.55 -6.55
N VAL A 754 -1.00 5.21 -5.36
CA VAL A 754 -0.67 5.93 -4.12
C VAL A 754 0.16 5.01 -3.22
N ASP A 755 1.32 5.48 -2.76
CA ASP A 755 2.26 4.71 -1.93
C ASP A 755 1.79 4.60 -0.46
N SER A 756 2.64 4.04 0.41
CA SER A 756 2.35 3.77 1.81
C SER A 756 2.20 5.05 2.64
N ARG A 757 1.23 5.07 3.57
CA ARG A 757 1.10 6.10 4.62
C ARG A 757 1.08 7.50 4.01
N VAL A 758 0.34 7.63 2.91
CA VAL A 758 0.20 8.88 2.17
C VAL A 758 -1.03 9.62 2.68
N GLN A 759 -0.84 10.90 2.95
CA GLN A 759 -1.90 11.81 3.36
C GLN A 759 -2.61 12.35 2.12
N GLY A 760 -3.93 12.25 2.08
CA GLY A 760 -4.76 12.93 1.09
C GLY A 760 -5.21 14.32 1.55
N PRO A 761 -6.08 14.99 0.77
CA PRO A 761 -6.68 14.51 -0.49
C PRO A 761 -5.68 14.36 -1.65
N ASN A 762 -5.90 13.39 -2.54
CA ASN A 762 -5.17 13.21 -3.81
C ASN A 762 -6.13 12.74 -4.91
N VAL A 763 -5.97 13.19 -6.15
CA VAL A 763 -6.94 12.92 -7.24
C VAL A 763 -6.25 12.41 -8.50
N PHE A 764 -6.77 11.31 -9.04
CA PHE A 764 -6.65 10.95 -10.45
C PHE A 764 -7.95 11.31 -11.18
N LEU A 765 -7.86 12.02 -12.30
CA LEU A 765 -9.01 12.52 -13.07
C LEU A 765 -8.90 12.20 -14.56
N ASP A 766 -9.99 11.75 -15.19
CA ASP A 766 -10.11 11.62 -16.66
C ASP A 766 -8.92 10.89 -17.30
N SER A 767 -8.45 9.80 -16.71
CA SER A 767 -7.22 9.09 -17.10
C SER A 767 -7.50 7.64 -17.45
N GLN A 768 -6.66 7.06 -18.31
CA GLN A 768 -6.85 5.72 -18.84
C GLN A 768 -5.57 4.91 -18.79
N SER A 769 -5.73 3.61 -18.54
CA SER A 769 -4.65 2.64 -18.65
C SER A 769 -5.09 1.40 -19.42
N VAL A 770 -4.23 0.89 -20.29
CA VAL A 770 -4.52 -0.29 -21.12
C VAL A 770 -3.37 -1.31 -21.05
N ASN A 771 -3.67 -2.56 -21.39
CA ASN A 771 -2.69 -3.66 -21.38
C ASN A 771 -2.00 -3.82 -20.00
N GLU A 772 -2.75 -3.61 -18.92
CA GLU A 772 -2.24 -3.65 -17.54
C GLU A 772 -1.89 -5.08 -17.09
N TYR A 773 -0.85 -5.18 -16.25
CA TYR A 773 -0.44 -6.43 -15.62
C TYR A 773 -0.91 -6.56 -14.16
N ALA A 774 -1.45 -5.49 -13.56
CA ALA A 774 -2.09 -5.50 -12.25
C ALA A 774 -3.03 -4.27 -12.10
N THR A 775 -3.70 -4.16 -10.95
CA THR A 775 -4.66 -3.09 -10.65
C THR A 775 -3.99 -1.76 -10.33
N SER A 776 -4.53 -0.64 -10.78
CA SER A 776 -4.30 0.68 -10.18
C SER A 776 -4.85 0.71 -8.75
N GLU A 777 -4.06 1.16 -7.79
CA GLU A 777 -4.43 0.99 -6.39
C GLU A 777 -3.61 1.88 -5.44
N PRO A 778 -4.17 2.21 -4.26
CA PRO A 778 -3.31 2.36 -3.09
C PRO A 778 -2.52 1.07 -2.89
N HIS A 779 -1.19 1.13 -2.84
CA HIS A 779 -0.36 -0.07 -3.02
C HIS A 779 0.13 -0.72 -1.72
N HIS A 780 0.42 0.10 -0.72
CA HIS A 780 1.06 -0.27 0.56
C HIS A 780 0.19 0.17 1.77
N ARG A 781 0.76 0.14 2.97
CA ARG A 781 0.08 0.36 4.27
C ARG A 781 -0.61 1.72 4.38
N TRP A 782 -1.93 1.75 4.54
CA TRP A 782 -2.78 2.86 4.98
C TRP A 782 -2.54 4.24 4.33
N SER A 783 -2.75 4.33 3.03
CA SER A 783 -2.96 5.62 2.38
C SER A 783 -4.40 6.10 2.60
N VAL A 784 -4.63 7.43 2.61
CA VAL A 784 -5.95 7.99 2.91
C VAL A 784 -6.40 9.07 1.92
N GLY A 785 -7.70 9.14 1.64
CA GLY A 785 -8.29 10.25 0.86
C GLY A 785 -7.86 10.30 -0.61
N GLY A 786 -7.87 9.19 -1.32
CA GLY A 786 -7.69 9.17 -2.77
C GLY A 786 -9.02 9.20 -3.52
N LEU A 787 -9.06 9.93 -4.63
CA LEU A 787 -10.17 9.94 -5.58
C LEU A 787 -9.70 9.41 -6.94
N TYR A 788 -10.40 8.39 -7.43
CA TYR A 788 -10.35 7.97 -8.83
C TYR A 788 -11.64 8.48 -9.50
N ASP A 789 -11.54 9.54 -10.28
CA ASP A 789 -12.67 10.22 -10.93
C ASP A 789 -12.57 10.06 -12.45
N ASN A 790 -13.54 9.40 -13.08
CA ASN A 790 -13.52 9.06 -14.51
C ASN A 790 -12.23 8.33 -14.93
N ILE A 791 -11.85 7.31 -14.15
CA ILE A 791 -10.69 6.47 -14.45
C ILE A 791 -11.14 5.20 -15.15
N SER A 792 -10.56 4.91 -16.30
CA SER A 792 -10.76 3.67 -17.05
C SER A 792 -9.52 2.78 -16.89
N ALA A 793 -9.58 1.84 -15.93
CA ALA A 793 -8.50 0.91 -15.55
C ALA A 793 -9.03 -0.20 -14.63
N GLU A 794 -8.26 -1.26 -14.39
CA GLU A 794 -8.54 -2.18 -13.29
C GLU A 794 -8.13 -1.52 -11.96
N ILE A 795 -9.04 -1.40 -10.99
CA ILE A 795 -8.81 -0.70 -9.71
C ILE A 795 -9.01 -1.65 -8.52
N ALA A 796 -8.16 -1.54 -7.49
CA ALA A 796 -8.38 -2.25 -6.23
C ALA A 796 -8.07 -1.42 -4.98
N ILE A 797 -9.03 -1.31 -4.08
CA ILE A 797 -8.91 -0.65 -2.77
C ILE A 797 -9.31 -1.68 -1.71
N GLN A 798 -8.33 -2.36 -1.10
CA GLN A 798 -8.60 -3.58 -0.33
C GLN A 798 -7.59 -3.87 0.79
N ASP A 799 -7.92 -4.85 1.64
CA ASP A 799 -6.96 -5.53 2.50
C ASP A 799 -6.13 -6.52 1.67
N ARG A 800 -4.84 -6.21 1.54
CA ARG A 800 -3.88 -6.99 0.75
C ARG A 800 -3.18 -8.07 1.59
N GLY A 801 -3.47 -8.18 2.89
CA GLY A 801 -2.90 -9.19 3.76
C GLY A 801 -1.38 -9.34 3.63
N LEU A 802 -0.94 -10.57 3.39
CA LEU A 802 0.46 -10.99 3.27
C LEU A 802 1.13 -10.59 1.94
N LEU A 803 0.43 -9.97 0.99
CA LEU A 803 1.05 -9.52 -0.26
C LEU A 803 2.23 -8.58 0.04
N GLY A 804 3.28 -8.68 -0.79
CA GLY A 804 4.54 -7.97 -0.59
C GLY A 804 5.20 -8.32 0.75
N SER A 805 5.38 -7.32 1.62
CA SER A 805 5.98 -7.50 2.96
C SER A 805 4.93 -7.55 4.08
N GLY A 806 3.67 -7.87 3.80
CA GLY A 806 2.56 -7.63 4.75
C GLY A 806 1.96 -6.24 4.53
N HIS A 807 1.41 -6.02 3.34
CA HIS A 807 0.87 -4.72 2.94
C HIS A 807 -0.41 -4.37 3.67
N GLY A 808 -1.27 -5.35 4.01
CA GLY A 808 -2.49 -5.12 4.77
C GLY A 808 -3.49 -4.17 4.10
N TRP A 809 -4.27 -3.45 4.89
CA TRP A 809 -5.17 -2.39 4.44
C TRP A 809 -4.44 -1.31 3.63
N SER A 810 -4.77 -1.20 2.35
CA SER A 810 -4.03 -0.34 1.44
C SER A 810 -4.54 1.11 1.39
N GLY A 811 -5.86 1.29 1.32
CA GLY A 811 -6.52 2.59 1.23
C GLY A 811 -7.74 2.71 2.14
N ALA A 812 -7.92 3.91 2.72
CA ALA A 812 -9.04 4.27 3.59
C ALA A 812 -9.59 5.67 3.23
N ASN A 813 -10.91 5.87 3.32
CA ASN A 813 -11.55 7.12 2.90
C ASN A 813 -11.34 7.44 1.40
N TYR A 814 -11.26 6.39 0.57
CA TYR A 814 -11.15 6.51 -0.89
C TYR A 814 -12.52 6.60 -1.55
N VAL A 815 -12.56 7.26 -2.70
CA VAL A 815 -13.75 7.35 -3.55
C VAL A 815 -13.37 6.93 -4.97
N THR A 816 -14.16 6.04 -5.56
CA THR A 816 -14.20 5.87 -7.02
C THR A 816 -15.49 6.47 -7.53
N TRP A 817 -15.39 7.45 -8.44
CA TRP A 817 -16.52 8.17 -9.01
C TRP A 817 -16.52 7.98 -10.53
N ASN A 818 -17.61 7.47 -11.10
CA ASN A 818 -17.76 7.25 -12.54
C ASN A 818 -16.58 6.51 -13.20
N THR A 819 -16.03 5.52 -12.49
CA THR A 819 -14.91 4.71 -13.01
C THR A 819 -15.39 3.59 -13.92
N GLU A 820 -14.50 3.13 -14.80
CA GLU A 820 -14.73 1.99 -15.69
C GLU A 820 -13.65 0.92 -15.52
N GLY A 821 -13.99 -0.34 -15.79
CA GLY A 821 -13.08 -1.48 -15.74
C GLY A 821 -13.45 -2.50 -14.66
N GLY A 822 -12.48 -3.24 -14.13
CA GLY A 822 -12.69 -4.06 -12.95
C GLY A 822 -12.48 -3.28 -11.66
N LEU A 823 -13.31 -3.48 -10.64
CA LEU A 823 -13.18 -2.79 -9.36
C LEU A 823 -13.29 -3.74 -8.16
N VAL A 824 -12.32 -3.65 -7.25
CA VAL A 824 -12.43 -4.10 -5.85
C VAL A 824 -12.46 -2.89 -4.95
N SER A 825 -13.41 -2.80 -4.02
CA SER A 825 -13.44 -1.75 -3.00
C SER A 825 -13.99 -2.32 -1.69
N GLN A 826 -13.19 -2.36 -0.63
CA GLN A 826 -13.56 -2.89 0.69
C GLN A 826 -13.61 -1.77 1.74
N GLN A 827 -14.40 -1.97 2.80
CA GLN A 827 -14.49 -1.06 3.95
C GLN A 827 -13.44 -1.46 5.02
N PRO A 828 -12.46 -0.61 5.34
CA PRO A 828 -11.59 -0.81 6.50
C PRO A 828 -12.37 -0.64 7.81
N ILE A 829 -11.96 -1.33 8.87
CA ILE A 829 -12.72 -1.40 10.14
C ILE A 829 -13.03 0.00 10.73
N THR A 830 -12.12 0.95 10.60
CA THR A 830 -12.23 2.29 11.20
C THR A 830 -12.40 3.40 10.18
N ALA A 831 -12.77 3.10 8.93
CA ALA A 831 -12.87 4.07 7.84
C ALA A 831 -13.85 3.61 6.75
N GLN A 832 -14.19 4.47 5.80
CA GLN A 832 -15.14 4.12 4.75
C GLN A 832 -14.56 4.36 3.36
N ASN A 833 -14.59 3.36 2.48
CA ASN A 833 -14.35 3.56 1.06
C ASN A 833 -15.69 3.62 0.30
N TYR A 834 -15.74 4.34 -0.83
CA TYR A 834 -16.96 4.58 -1.59
C TYR A 834 -16.75 4.22 -3.06
N ALA A 835 -17.72 3.54 -3.67
CA ALA A 835 -17.75 3.20 -5.09
C ALA A 835 -19.09 3.63 -5.69
N ILE A 836 -19.08 4.74 -6.43
CA ILE A 836 -20.28 5.40 -6.94
C ILE A 836 -20.17 5.53 -8.47
N GLY A 837 -21.21 5.06 -9.16
CA GLY A 837 -21.33 5.22 -10.62
C GLY A 837 -20.38 4.34 -11.44
N HIS A 838 -19.92 3.21 -10.90
CA HIS A 838 -18.96 2.34 -11.57
C HIS A 838 -19.60 1.54 -12.71
N VAL A 839 -18.98 1.56 -13.90
CA VAL A 839 -19.40 0.76 -15.06
C VAL A 839 -18.35 -0.31 -15.34
N GLY A 840 -18.69 -1.56 -15.03
CA GLY A 840 -17.78 -2.69 -15.23
C GLY A 840 -17.97 -3.78 -14.20
N ALA A 841 -16.98 -4.66 -14.09
CA ALA A 841 -17.08 -5.86 -13.27
C ALA A 841 -16.62 -5.60 -11.83
N LYS A 842 -17.51 -5.84 -10.86
CA LYS A 842 -17.12 -5.98 -9.45
C LYS A 842 -16.27 -7.24 -9.28
N LYS A 843 -14.99 -7.07 -8.98
CA LYS A 843 -14.00 -8.15 -8.88
C LYS A 843 -13.96 -8.73 -7.46
N LYS A 844 -13.46 -9.96 -7.35
CA LYS A 844 -13.25 -10.62 -6.06
C LYS A 844 -12.04 -9.99 -5.34
N PRO A 845 -12.16 -9.58 -4.05
CA PRO A 845 -11.02 -9.12 -3.27
C PRO A 845 -10.02 -10.24 -2.96
N TYR A 846 -8.81 -9.86 -2.56
CA TYR A 846 -7.75 -10.77 -2.14
C TYR A 846 -8.09 -11.49 -0.82
N LEU A 847 -8.65 -10.76 0.16
CA LEU A 847 -9.16 -11.31 1.42
C LEU A 847 -10.68 -11.13 1.53
N PRO A 848 -11.41 -12.07 2.15
CA PRO A 848 -10.93 -13.31 2.77
C PRO A 848 -10.49 -14.40 1.77
N ASN A 849 -9.54 -15.24 2.18
CA ASN A 849 -9.05 -16.40 1.44
C ASN A 849 -8.69 -17.57 2.38
N ALA A 850 -7.92 -18.54 1.89
CA ALA A 850 -7.53 -19.72 2.68
C ALA A 850 -6.59 -19.38 3.86
N ASP A 851 -5.71 -18.38 3.69
CA ASP A 851 -4.74 -17.94 4.68
C ASP A 851 -5.39 -17.07 5.77
N ASP A 852 -6.41 -16.28 5.39
CA ASP A 852 -7.18 -15.46 6.33
C ASP A 852 -8.67 -15.44 5.95
N LYS A 853 -9.47 -16.14 6.76
CA LYS A 853 -10.90 -16.33 6.58
C LYS A 853 -11.76 -15.25 7.24
N ARG A 854 -11.17 -14.30 7.97
CA ARG A 854 -11.94 -13.25 8.67
C ARG A 854 -12.76 -12.44 7.67
N PRO A 855 -14.05 -12.15 7.95
CA PRO A 855 -14.88 -11.41 7.02
C PRO A 855 -14.36 -9.98 6.82
N ARG A 856 -14.43 -9.48 5.58
CA ARG A 856 -14.19 -8.08 5.24
C ARG A 856 -15.48 -7.52 4.68
N ASN A 857 -15.89 -6.37 5.18
CA ASN A 857 -17.04 -5.67 4.62
C ASN A 857 -16.69 -5.06 3.27
N ASP A 858 -17.70 -4.99 2.44
CA ASP A 858 -17.63 -4.28 1.18
C ASP A 858 -17.63 -2.77 1.41
N ALA A 859 -17.09 -2.00 0.47
CA ALA A 859 -17.25 -0.54 0.48
C ALA A 859 -18.73 -0.13 0.37
N TYR A 860 -19.01 1.17 0.45
CA TYR A 860 -20.33 1.69 0.11
C TYR A 860 -20.46 1.68 -1.42
N TRP A 861 -21.43 0.95 -1.97
CA TRP A 861 -21.65 0.83 -3.42
C TRP A 861 -22.97 1.44 -3.82
N GLU A 862 -22.96 2.25 -4.89
CA GLU A 862 -24.16 2.85 -5.47
C GLU A 862 -24.01 2.99 -6.99
N HIS A 863 -25.13 2.86 -7.72
CA HIS A 863 -25.16 2.95 -9.19
C HIS A 863 -24.15 2.02 -9.90
N LEU A 864 -24.04 0.76 -9.46
CA LEU A 864 -23.24 -0.22 -10.19
C LEU A 864 -23.89 -0.52 -11.55
N GLY A 865 -23.15 -0.30 -12.64
CA GLY A 865 -23.60 -0.53 -14.02
C GLY A 865 -24.02 0.74 -14.76
N SER A 866 -24.01 1.91 -14.12
CA SER A 866 -24.33 3.19 -14.76
C SER A 866 -23.52 4.33 -14.14
N HIS A 867 -23.14 5.33 -14.93
CA HIS A 867 -22.56 6.56 -14.38
C HIS A 867 -23.61 7.43 -13.70
N VAL A 868 -23.17 8.25 -12.75
CA VAL A 868 -23.97 9.24 -12.05
C VAL A 868 -23.65 10.68 -12.48
N SER A 869 -24.57 11.59 -12.21
CA SER A 869 -24.37 13.04 -12.20
C SER A 869 -23.90 13.52 -10.81
N PRO A 870 -23.04 14.55 -10.72
CA PRO A 870 -22.31 15.17 -11.83
C PRO A 870 -21.28 14.23 -12.47
N ARG A 871 -20.85 14.53 -13.70
CA ARG A 871 -19.86 13.70 -14.42
C ARG A 871 -18.56 13.49 -13.64
N SER A 872 -18.20 14.44 -12.78
CA SER A 872 -17.00 14.38 -11.95
C SER A 872 -17.28 15.05 -10.62
N LEU A 873 -16.94 14.33 -9.55
CA LEU A 873 -17.00 14.84 -8.19
C LEU A 873 -15.99 15.98 -7.98
N TYR A 874 -14.74 15.80 -8.45
CA TYR A 874 -13.70 16.81 -8.28
C TYR A 874 -14.04 18.11 -9.02
N LEU A 875 -14.49 18.03 -10.28
CA LEU A 875 -14.82 19.23 -11.06
C LEU A 875 -16.00 20.00 -10.47
N GLN A 876 -17.04 19.30 -9.98
CA GLN A 876 -18.14 19.96 -9.29
C GLN A 876 -17.69 20.60 -7.98
N GLN A 877 -16.91 19.90 -7.14
CA GLN A 877 -16.36 20.47 -5.91
C GLN A 877 -15.47 21.70 -6.17
N LEU A 878 -14.68 21.67 -7.25
CA LEU A 878 -13.87 22.80 -7.66
C LEU A 878 -14.73 23.99 -8.08
N GLN A 879 -15.80 23.73 -8.83
CA GLN A 879 -16.78 24.77 -9.18
C GLN A 879 -17.46 25.35 -7.95
N ASP A 880 -17.86 24.52 -6.98
CA ASP A 880 -18.50 24.98 -5.75
C ASP A 880 -17.59 25.91 -4.93
N ARG A 881 -16.28 25.61 -4.92
CA ARG A 881 -15.28 26.36 -4.17
C ARG A 881 -14.83 27.64 -4.88
N LEU A 882 -14.58 27.59 -6.19
CA LEU A 882 -13.91 28.67 -6.94
C LEU A 882 -14.68 29.17 -8.18
N GLY A 883 -15.82 28.59 -8.50
CA GLY A 883 -16.65 28.95 -9.66
C GLY A 883 -16.20 28.28 -10.97
N THR A 884 -17.03 28.41 -12.00
CA THR A 884 -16.84 27.75 -13.31
C THR A 884 -15.53 28.13 -14.01
N GLN A 885 -15.03 29.35 -13.82
CA GLN A 885 -13.75 29.77 -14.39
C GLN A 885 -12.57 28.90 -13.90
N ALA A 886 -12.61 28.45 -12.64
CA ALA A 886 -11.58 27.58 -12.09
C ALA A 886 -11.56 26.21 -12.79
N VAL A 887 -12.73 25.68 -13.14
CA VAL A 887 -12.85 24.45 -13.94
C VAL A 887 -12.31 24.67 -15.35
N GLN A 888 -12.64 25.79 -15.99
CA GLN A 888 -12.13 26.13 -17.32
C GLN A 888 -10.60 26.29 -17.34
N ASN A 889 -10.02 26.83 -16.26
CA ASN A 889 -8.57 27.05 -16.15
C ASN A 889 -7.75 25.74 -16.16
N ILE A 890 -8.34 24.62 -15.74
CA ILE A 890 -7.66 23.32 -15.67
C ILE A 890 -7.98 22.41 -16.86
N ALA A 891 -8.81 22.89 -17.80
CA ALA A 891 -9.02 22.25 -19.08
C ALA A 891 -7.71 22.25 -19.89
N GLN A 892 -7.65 21.39 -20.91
CA GLN A 892 -6.52 21.38 -21.82
C GLN A 892 -6.44 22.72 -22.57
N THR A 893 -5.26 23.33 -22.58
CA THR A 893 -5.00 24.59 -23.28
C THR A 893 -3.72 24.47 -24.10
N PRO A 894 -3.61 25.14 -25.26
CA PRO A 894 -2.38 25.16 -26.03
C PRO A 894 -1.19 25.63 -25.18
N LEU A 895 -0.06 24.94 -25.32
CA LEU A 895 1.14 25.17 -24.54
C LEU A 895 2.17 26.02 -25.29
N GLY A 896 2.60 27.12 -24.68
CA GLY A 896 3.74 27.90 -25.15
C GLY A 896 3.61 28.39 -26.60
N GLY A 897 4.74 28.46 -27.30
CA GLY A 897 4.80 28.93 -28.69
C GLY A 897 4.90 30.45 -28.82
N GLY A 898 5.17 30.92 -30.04
CA GLY A 898 5.34 32.35 -30.34
C GLY A 898 6.43 33.01 -29.47
N ALA A 899 6.10 34.15 -28.85
CA ALA A 899 7.04 34.93 -28.05
C ALA A 899 7.61 34.18 -26.83
N TRP A 900 6.87 33.22 -26.26
CA TRP A 900 7.30 32.48 -25.06
C TRP A 900 8.48 31.54 -25.32
N ASN A 901 8.68 31.10 -26.58
CA ASN A 901 9.79 30.26 -26.99
C ASN A 901 11.00 31.07 -27.51
N VAL A 902 10.86 32.39 -27.64
CA VAL A 902 11.99 33.26 -27.99
C VAL A 902 12.73 33.59 -26.70
N PRO A 903 14.01 33.21 -26.53
CA PRO A 903 14.75 33.57 -25.33
C PRO A 903 14.75 35.08 -25.12
N GLN A 904 14.22 35.51 -23.98
CA GLN A 904 14.20 36.91 -23.59
C GLN A 904 14.67 37.03 -22.15
N LEU A 905 15.46 38.06 -21.88
CA LEU A 905 15.98 38.32 -20.56
C LEU A 905 15.10 39.26 -19.74
N PRO A 906 15.13 39.19 -18.40
CA PRO A 906 14.57 40.22 -17.55
C PRO A 906 15.12 41.61 -17.92
N GLN A 907 14.22 42.58 -18.10
CA GLN A 907 14.61 43.99 -18.21
C GLN A 907 15.26 44.38 -16.87
N ASN A 908 16.53 44.84 -16.87
CA ASN A 908 17.39 45.19 -15.72
C ASN A 908 18.40 44.12 -15.22
N LEU A 909 18.77 43.14 -16.04
CA LEU A 909 19.94 42.31 -15.72
C LEU A 909 21.25 43.12 -15.73
N PRO A 910 22.25 42.76 -14.89
CA PRO A 910 23.57 43.40 -14.88
C PRO A 910 24.43 43.01 -16.09
N LEU A 911 23.97 43.35 -17.30
CA LEU A 911 24.61 42.95 -18.55
C LEU A 911 25.94 43.71 -18.80
N LEU A 912 26.96 42.97 -19.24
CA LEU A 912 28.24 43.56 -19.63
C LEU A 912 28.14 44.29 -20.96
N LYS A 913 28.98 45.31 -21.17
CA LYS A 913 29.15 45.95 -22.50
C LYS A 913 30.11 45.19 -23.41
N GLY A 914 30.80 44.19 -22.88
CA GLY A 914 31.77 43.39 -23.59
C GLY A 914 32.47 42.40 -22.68
N ILE A 915 33.03 41.35 -23.29
CA ILE A 915 34.00 40.45 -22.68
C ILE A 915 35.34 40.66 -23.38
N LYS A 916 36.44 40.61 -22.61
CA LYS A 916 37.80 40.64 -23.16
C LYS A 916 38.44 39.27 -23.01
N ILE A 917 38.99 38.75 -24.10
CA ILE A 917 39.77 37.51 -24.18
C ILE A 917 41.21 37.89 -24.51
N ASN A 918 42.16 37.56 -23.63
CA ASN A 918 43.55 38.01 -23.72
C ASN A 918 43.64 39.53 -23.98
N ASN A 919 42.85 40.30 -23.24
CA ASN A 919 42.71 41.75 -23.35
C ASN A 919 42.10 42.29 -24.66
N LYS A 920 41.83 41.45 -25.66
CA LYS A 920 41.11 41.82 -26.88
C LYS A 920 39.61 41.65 -26.68
N GLN A 921 38.80 42.57 -27.21
CA GLN A 921 37.35 42.45 -27.15
C GLN A 921 36.89 41.19 -27.92
N LEU A 922 35.90 40.48 -27.36
CA LEU A 922 35.23 39.38 -28.03
C LEU A 922 34.40 39.91 -29.20
N ASP A 923 34.76 39.50 -30.42
CA ASP A 923 34.08 39.90 -31.65
C ASP A 923 32.65 39.32 -31.65
N GLY A 924 31.67 40.13 -32.10
CA GLY A 924 30.25 39.71 -32.13
C GLY A 924 29.56 39.67 -30.76
N PHE A 925 30.18 40.19 -29.70
CA PHE A 925 29.55 40.24 -28.37
C PHE A 925 28.23 41.02 -28.38
N THR A 926 27.20 40.42 -27.81
CA THR A 926 25.91 41.03 -27.51
C THR A 926 25.61 40.87 -26.01
N PRO A 927 25.23 41.94 -25.29
CA PRO A 927 25.03 41.89 -23.84
C PRO A 927 24.09 40.77 -23.37
N GLU A 928 23.13 40.38 -24.20
CA GLU A 928 22.09 39.40 -23.92
C GLU A 928 22.47 37.95 -24.30
N VAL A 929 23.58 37.75 -25.03
CA VAL A 929 24.10 36.42 -25.33
C VAL A 929 25.09 36.02 -24.26
N PHE A 930 24.82 34.89 -23.62
CA PHE A 930 25.60 34.39 -22.48
C PHE A 930 26.56 33.29 -22.84
N ASP A 931 26.41 32.63 -23.98
CA ASP A 931 27.27 31.53 -24.39
C ASP A 931 27.99 31.89 -25.68
N TYR A 932 29.31 31.90 -25.62
CA TYR A 932 30.17 32.15 -26.76
C TYR A 932 31.07 30.95 -27.02
N THR A 933 31.23 30.58 -28.28
CA THR A 933 32.27 29.65 -28.72
C THR A 933 33.37 30.44 -29.41
N VAL A 934 34.60 30.28 -28.94
CA VAL A 934 35.78 31.00 -29.42
C VAL A 934 36.78 30.00 -29.94
N GLN A 935 36.99 30.03 -31.25
CA GLN A 935 37.97 29.19 -31.91
C GLN A 935 39.37 29.79 -31.71
N LEU A 936 40.24 29.02 -31.06
CA LEU A 936 41.63 29.36 -30.86
C LEU A 936 42.46 28.93 -32.08
N PRO A 937 43.63 29.56 -32.32
CA PRO A 937 44.56 29.13 -33.35
C PRO A 937 44.96 27.65 -33.19
N ALA A 938 45.16 26.94 -34.31
CA ALA A 938 45.67 25.57 -34.29
C ALA A 938 46.98 25.48 -33.49
N GLY A 939 47.08 24.50 -32.59
CA GLY A 939 48.23 24.31 -31.71
C GLY A 939 48.22 25.14 -30.41
N SER A 940 47.11 25.81 -30.08
CA SER A 940 46.97 26.51 -28.80
C SER A 940 47.06 25.55 -27.61
N THR A 941 47.95 25.82 -26.65
CA THR A 941 48.16 24.99 -25.44
C THR A 941 47.79 25.68 -24.13
N SER A 942 47.56 27.00 -24.15
CA SER A 942 47.23 27.81 -22.97
C SER A 942 45.80 28.33 -23.01
N VAL A 943 45.08 28.23 -21.88
CA VAL A 943 43.74 28.80 -21.73
C VAL A 943 43.80 30.34 -21.79
N PRO A 944 43.04 30.99 -22.67
CA PRO A 944 42.97 32.45 -22.70
C PRO A 944 42.40 33.04 -21.41
N SER A 945 43.00 34.14 -20.94
CA SER A 945 42.46 34.93 -19.83
C SER A 945 41.18 35.63 -20.25
N ILE A 946 40.15 35.63 -19.38
CA ILE A 946 38.89 36.32 -19.63
C ILE A 946 38.57 37.32 -18.54
N ARG A 947 38.02 38.48 -18.92
CA ARG A 947 37.52 39.47 -17.97
C ARG A 947 36.38 40.33 -18.55
N PRO A 948 35.58 40.97 -17.70
CA PRO A 948 34.62 41.98 -18.14
C PRO A 948 35.31 43.13 -18.88
N HIS A 949 34.63 43.72 -19.87
CA HIS A 949 35.10 44.94 -20.51
C HIS A 949 35.00 46.15 -19.57
N ASP A 950 33.99 46.16 -18.68
CA ASP A 950 33.69 47.26 -17.76
C ASP A 950 33.45 46.73 -16.31
N MET A 951 33.55 47.61 -15.32
CA MET A 951 33.39 47.27 -13.89
C MET A 951 32.09 47.85 -13.29
N ARG A 952 31.02 48.00 -14.09
CA ARG A 952 29.73 48.52 -13.61
C ARG A 952 29.08 47.58 -12.59
N HIS A 953 29.39 46.29 -12.71
CA HIS A 953 28.88 45.20 -11.91
C HIS A 953 30.05 44.48 -11.22
N ASP A 954 29.76 43.73 -10.18
CA ASP A 954 30.77 42.87 -9.55
C ASP A 954 30.94 41.62 -10.40
N ALA A 955 32.18 41.21 -10.65
CA ALA A 955 32.48 40.08 -11.53
C ALA A 955 33.34 39.04 -10.82
N GLU A 956 32.86 37.81 -10.81
CA GLU A 956 33.60 36.61 -10.41
C GLU A 956 33.97 35.82 -11.66
N ILE A 957 35.23 35.42 -11.78
CA ILE A 957 35.74 34.71 -12.97
C ILE A 957 36.19 33.32 -12.54
N ILE A 958 35.73 32.31 -13.27
CA ILE A 958 36.16 30.92 -13.14
C ILE A 958 36.80 30.53 -14.47
N ASP A 959 38.13 30.40 -14.50
CA ASP A 959 38.85 30.08 -15.72
C ASP A 959 38.68 28.60 -16.11
N ALA A 960 38.69 28.32 -17.42
CA ALA A 960 38.71 26.96 -17.92
C ALA A 960 40.01 26.25 -17.51
N SER A 961 39.92 24.95 -17.24
CA SER A 961 41.10 24.13 -16.90
C SER A 961 41.90 23.66 -18.12
N THR A 962 41.33 23.72 -19.32
CA THR A 962 41.97 23.32 -20.59
C THR A 962 41.54 24.21 -21.76
N VAL A 963 42.31 24.19 -22.85
CA VAL A 963 42.01 24.93 -24.11
C VAL A 963 40.77 24.44 -24.86
N TYR A 964 40.12 23.38 -24.36
CA TYR A 964 38.84 22.87 -24.84
C TYR A 964 37.69 23.11 -23.84
N GLY A 965 38.01 23.70 -22.69
CA GLY A 965 37.07 23.96 -21.60
C GLY A 965 36.32 25.28 -21.76
N THR A 966 35.54 25.60 -20.73
CA THR A 966 34.69 26.80 -20.67
C THR A 966 35.11 27.67 -19.50
N SER A 967 35.39 28.94 -19.75
CA SER A 967 35.58 29.94 -18.69
C SER A 967 34.26 30.67 -18.44
N VAL A 968 34.05 31.12 -17.20
CA VAL A 968 32.76 31.63 -16.72
C VAL A 968 32.96 33.00 -16.06
N LEU A 969 32.08 33.94 -16.37
CA LEU A 969 32.00 35.26 -15.74
C LEU A 969 30.63 35.40 -15.07
N ILE A 970 30.61 35.44 -13.75
CA ILE A 970 29.39 35.69 -12.97
C ILE A 970 29.35 37.17 -12.60
N ILE A 971 28.38 37.88 -13.14
CA ILE A 971 28.24 39.32 -13.08
C ILE A 971 27.04 39.66 -12.19
N ARG A 972 27.28 40.34 -11.07
CA ARG A 972 26.28 40.65 -10.05
C ARG A 972 26.03 42.15 -9.97
N GLU A 973 24.77 42.55 -9.82
CA GLU A 973 24.44 43.93 -9.59
C GLU A 973 24.89 44.36 -8.19
N LYS A 974 25.69 45.43 -8.09
CA LYS A 974 26.29 45.89 -6.82
C LYS A 974 25.28 46.16 -5.70
N LYS A 975 24.11 46.70 -6.05
CA LYS A 975 23.05 47.06 -5.09
C LYS A 975 22.08 45.92 -4.81
N HIS A 976 21.99 44.96 -5.72
CA HIS A 976 21.12 43.81 -5.64
C HIS A 976 21.89 42.56 -6.07
N PRO A 977 22.78 42.00 -5.22
CA PRO A 977 23.65 40.89 -5.62
C PRO A 977 22.92 39.63 -6.06
N ALA A 978 21.63 39.49 -5.72
CA ALA A 978 20.72 38.46 -6.20
C ALA A 978 20.33 38.64 -7.69
N HIS A 979 20.50 39.84 -8.25
CA HIS A 979 20.46 40.08 -9.68
C HIS A 979 21.82 39.76 -10.26
N SER A 980 21.89 38.68 -11.01
CA SER A 980 23.14 38.24 -11.61
C SER A 980 22.93 37.69 -13.02
N VAL A 981 23.98 37.77 -13.83
CA VAL A 981 24.08 37.09 -15.13
C VAL A 981 25.39 36.34 -15.21
N ARG A 982 25.38 35.22 -15.92
CA ARG A 982 26.56 34.39 -16.14
C ARG A 982 26.88 34.37 -17.62
N TYR A 983 28.10 34.72 -18.00
CA TYR A 983 28.61 34.54 -19.36
C TYR A 983 29.59 33.36 -19.39
N ASN A 984 29.36 32.39 -20.27
CA ASN A 984 30.23 31.27 -20.58
C ASN A 984 30.98 31.54 -21.90
N VAL A 985 32.28 31.27 -21.90
CA VAL A 985 33.12 31.34 -23.10
C VAL A 985 33.83 30.00 -23.27
N ARG A 986 33.33 29.20 -24.21
CA ARG A 986 33.88 27.90 -24.57
C ARG A 986 34.97 28.05 -25.62
N PHE A 987 36.08 27.35 -25.43
CA PHE A 987 37.18 27.33 -26.39
C PHE A 987 37.14 26.09 -27.27
N THR A 988 37.47 26.25 -28.56
CA THR A 988 37.68 25.15 -29.50
C THR A 988 39.01 25.32 -30.23
N VAL A 989 39.71 24.24 -30.56
CA VAL A 989 40.95 24.27 -31.35
C VAL A 989 40.74 23.43 -32.61
N PRO A 990 40.96 23.96 -33.82
CA PRO A 990 40.82 23.18 -35.05
C PRO A 990 41.86 22.05 -35.11
N ALA A 991 41.46 20.89 -35.65
CA ALA A 991 42.35 19.77 -35.88
C ALA A 991 43.49 20.19 -36.81
N SER A 992 44.75 19.86 -36.46
CA SER A 992 45.90 20.14 -37.30
C SER A 992 45.79 19.38 -38.62
N SER A 993 45.78 20.07 -39.75
CA SER A 993 45.86 19.45 -41.07
C SER A 993 47.27 18.87 -41.29
N GLY A 994 47.49 17.64 -40.83
CA GLY A 994 48.68 16.84 -41.14
C GLY A 994 48.53 16.17 -42.49
N GLY A 995 49.47 16.45 -43.40
CA GLY A 995 49.56 15.83 -44.72
C GLY A 995 49.82 14.32 -44.66
N ALA A 996 49.41 13.65 -45.73
CA ALA A 996 49.48 12.21 -45.94
C ALA A 996 50.90 11.62 -45.75
N GLY A 997 50.94 10.47 -45.06
CA GLY A 997 52.08 9.57 -44.96
C GLY A 997 51.65 8.29 -44.25
N GLU A 998 51.17 7.32 -45.01
CA GLU A 998 50.92 5.93 -44.59
C GLU A 998 52.15 5.06 -44.96
N PRO A 999 52.31 3.81 -44.47
CA PRO A 999 52.39 3.36 -43.07
C PRO A 999 53.68 2.52 -42.85
N ASN A 1000 54.00 2.14 -41.60
CA ASN A 1000 54.61 0.83 -41.27
C ASN A 1000 54.54 0.56 -39.75
N GLU A 1001 53.85 -0.53 -39.41
CA GLU A 1001 53.86 -1.30 -38.16
C GLU A 1001 55.19 -2.07 -37.96
N PRO A 1002 55.40 -2.89 -36.89
CA PRO A 1002 55.04 -2.76 -35.45
C PRO A 1002 56.23 -3.11 -34.52
N ASN A 1003 56.12 -2.85 -33.20
CA ASN A 1003 56.48 -3.80 -32.13
C ASN A 1003 56.27 -3.21 -30.70
N GLU A 1004 55.50 -3.96 -29.91
CA GLU A 1004 55.42 -4.04 -28.43
C GLU A 1004 56.79 -4.33 -27.76
N PRO A 1005 56.90 -4.47 -26.41
CA PRO A 1005 56.23 -3.79 -25.28
C PRO A 1005 57.24 -3.42 -24.13
N ALA A 1006 56.82 -2.63 -23.13
CA ALA A 1006 57.24 -2.79 -21.71
C ALA A 1006 56.54 -1.79 -20.77
N ASP A 1007 55.69 -2.33 -19.90
CA ASP A 1007 55.40 -1.88 -18.52
C ASP A 1007 56.63 -2.16 -17.61
N PRO A 1008 56.77 -1.75 -16.33
CA PRO A 1008 55.99 -0.82 -15.48
C PRO A 1008 56.85 0.21 -14.70
N GLY A 1009 56.21 1.20 -14.06
CA GLY A 1009 56.82 1.86 -12.90
C GLY A 1009 56.11 3.10 -12.35
N GLU A 1010 55.36 2.86 -11.26
CA GLU A 1010 54.86 3.76 -10.20
C GLU A 1010 53.48 4.43 -10.35
#